data_AF-A0A1H7NAU1-F1
#
_entry.id   AF-A0A1H7NAU1-F1
#
_cell.length_a   1.000
_cell.length_b   1.000
_cell.length_c   1.000
_cell.angle_alpha   90.00
_cell.angle_beta   90.00
_cell.angle_gamma   90.00
#
_symmetry.space_group_name_H-M   'P 1'
#
loop_
_entity.id
_entity.type
_entity.pdbx_description
1 polymer ?
#
loop_
_entity_poly.entity_id
_entity_poly.type
_entity_poly.pdbx_seq_one_letter_code
_entity_poly.pdbx_strand_id
1 'polypeptide(L)'
;MKNKKIISAVTALMLTASLMAGCSDKPADENSSAADNSSAAATTTAAEKETTPEETTAEEDTTDAETTEDENGMKVVDLSNGDTIADNMRMTSLSSVERGSLRTTSNTRANVSTSGKARKWSDKKKEDKKKLTIMVYMVGSDLESKQASKAATVDIGEMIYSGLDDKDVNLVVYCGGAQTWWIPGYPSGKNAYIEYKSKDADIQGDNGAGITIYETDKKNMGKSETFSEFLKDAPSKYPADEYALICWDHGGGPVLGYGSDELNVDSKTKLGDSLTLAEMKTALEKSDFKKNKLKFVGFDACVMSSIEIADLWQNYAEYLVASADSEPGCGWNYEFLKDVKGTTDTPKICKNIIKTYFDYLSEVSSHCYISDATLAAFDLSKTDKVKDAVGGVCKAMNDDLQTGDTRSYDKFLNGVHSYASFDLADLGTMVTSLSSTYTDETKKLKSAMNDMLIDGTTTIANTCGMSLYFPLSNSTADLDTSLVILNYLGGSDYIQNTPINAEYKALMNTLLSETSGGTSSSTSKPDNSSSKKESNSSSKTESSSSKKEESSSSKKEESSSSKAESSSSKKDDSSSKPDSSTGTANSNSSLAKLDLEVVEKGAKSSNKDYKDDGYAYSQLPKEEIKNIRGVYYTVLKNVAISDGDKNWAPYVIYIPAEVDDKGIAKMDLDPTLIGVVTDKEAEPNLCPTKFLGNGSYRSSGSLSSTRDLSDEYLYVNITSNVDKKGNAAITGITANLSSSSGMPITSKDDIDLSEWLAFESPIVSYIPDEKEPRKHYSEGKEGLMGGEFSLLGDNFDVKACKPSEIAGEYAVQMSVFTIDGKEYCSNIGCWTIKDGNTEKLKEQKVDKGVLKFAILDDHAELVKFEKKGKEETKKLTVPDKVDGKKVTVVRSGAFAGTNPEEIVFPDSVEYIGRLSSGSTTTKKITLPKKLKTIPDSMFSYYKDLESIEIPSTVESIGAFAFESTGLKEIKIPKSVTSIGDGVFSNCTALDKITVESGNKNYTADANVLYTADKKKLIAFTGMAHEEFIVPEGVTEIGRYAFTGSYEKGLTIGKTEGEEKGLKKITFPKTLVKIGDYAFEGCTGFKEIVLPDSLEYIGAGAFGISLMQNTSDLAELKFGPSVRRIRTCAFSGYKIKKITVDPKNTCFKSNGTQLTSIDGSSVIKLTK
;
A
#
# COMPACT_ATOMS: atom_id res chain seq x y z
N MET A 1 54.77 -13.30 13.52
CA MET A 1 54.93 -14.12 12.28
C MET A 1 54.13 -15.42 12.43
N LYS A 2 53.68 -16.01 11.30
CA LYS A 2 53.39 -17.46 11.09
C LYS A 2 52.51 -18.24 12.11
N ASN A 3 51.26 -18.47 11.68
CA ASN A 3 50.61 -19.79 11.49
C ASN A 3 50.15 -20.71 12.64
N LYS A 4 48.89 -21.19 12.45
CA LYS A 4 48.35 -22.55 12.69
C LYS A 4 48.12 -22.99 14.16
N LYS A 5 46.87 -23.24 14.57
CA LYS A 5 46.02 -24.45 14.36
C LYS A 5 46.43 -25.67 15.21
N ILE A 6 45.57 -26.02 16.18
CA ILE A 6 45.10 -27.35 16.65
C ILE A 6 43.92 -27.00 17.59
N ILE A 7 42.65 -27.30 17.33
CA ILE A 7 41.92 -28.56 17.03
C ILE A 7 41.53 -29.36 18.29
N SER A 8 40.24 -29.23 18.65
CA SER A 8 39.28 -30.19 19.22
C SER A 8 39.61 -31.07 20.44
N ALA A 9 38.70 -31.05 21.42
CA ALA A 9 38.53 -32.10 22.43
C ALA A 9 37.04 -32.29 22.82
N VAL A 10 36.31 -33.04 21.97
CA VAL A 10 35.22 -34.00 22.30
C VAL A 10 34.28 -33.70 23.50
N THR A 11 33.06 -33.28 23.14
CA THR A 11 31.76 -33.86 23.54
C THR A 11 31.43 -34.19 25.02
N ALA A 12 30.60 -33.32 25.60
CA ALA A 12 29.45 -33.56 26.50
C ALA A 12 29.58 -34.42 27.78
N LEU A 13 29.19 -33.81 28.93
CA LEU A 13 28.71 -34.51 30.12
C LEU A 13 27.65 -33.69 30.89
N MET A 14 26.81 -34.40 31.63
CA MET A 14 25.47 -34.07 32.11
C MET A 14 25.27 -32.89 33.11
N LEU A 15 24.11 -32.23 32.97
CA LEU A 15 23.10 -31.84 33.99
C LEU A 15 23.41 -30.93 35.21
N THR A 16 22.32 -30.25 35.61
CA THR A 16 22.00 -29.69 36.94
C THR A 16 22.72 -28.43 37.42
N ALA A 17 22.13 -27.78 38.45
CA ALA A 17 22.38 -26.41 38.86
C ALA A 17 22.60 -26.27 40.39
N SER A 18 22.90 -25.04 40.82
CA SER A 18 22.83 -24.52 42.20
C SER A 18 24.03 -24.70 43.15
N LEU A 19 24.71 -23.55 43.38
CA LEU A 19 25.02 -22.93 44.69
C LEU A 19 25.95 -23.61 45.73
N MET A 20 27.11 -22.96 45.92
CA MET A 20 27.76 -22.55 47.19
C MET A 20 28.39 -23.54 48.19
N ALA A 21 29.73 -23.44 48.30
CA ALA A 21 30.56 -23.30 49.52
C ALA A 21 31.87 -22.58 49.10
N GLY A 22 32.68 -21.85 49.90
CA GLY A 22 32.86 -21.79 51.36
C GLY A 22 34.03 -22.70 51.80
N CYS A 23 35.13 -22.30 52.44
CA CYS A 23 35.66 -21.00 52.94
C CYS A 23 37.20 -20.96 52.63
N SER A 24 38.12 -20.14 53.16
CA SER A 24 38.21 -19.15 54.26
C SER A 24 39.31 -18.09 53.91
N ASP A 25 39.72 -17.07 54.69
CA ASP A 25 39.61 -16.79 56.14
C ASP A 25 39.56 -15.27 56.50
N LYS A 26 39.50 -14.95 57.80
CA LYS A 26 39.22 -13.64 58.44
C LYS A 26 40.44 -13.04 59.21
N PRO A 27 40.35 -11.93 60.01
CA PRO A 27 39.58 -10.67 59.95
C PRO A 27 40.40 -9.39 60.34
N ALA A 28 39.79 -8.19 60.31
CA ALA A 28 39.69 -7.24 61.45
C ALA A 28 39.02 -5.88 61.07
N ASP A 29 38.01 -5.46 61.85
CA ASP A 29 37.72 -4.12 62.45
C ASP A 29 37.78 -2.80 61.59
N GLU A 30 36.92 -1.78 61.75
CA GLU A 30 35.58 -1.61 62.36
C GLU A 30 34.91 -0.26 61.91
N ASN A 31 33.58 -0.11 62.13
CA ASN A 31 32.78 1.14 62.31
C ASN A 31 32.42 2.17 61.19
N SER A 32 31.09 2.26 60.97
CA SER A 32 30.20 3.46 61.09
C SER A 32 30.18 4.65 60.09
N SER A 33 29.03 4.74 59.39
CA SER A 33 28.11 5.91 59.25
C SER A 33 28.53 7.29 58.70
N ALA A 34 27.86 7.66 57.58
CA ALA A 34 27.06 8.88 57.35
C ALA A 34 27.66 10.32 57.32
N ALA A 35 27.33 11.00 56.21
CA ALA A 35 26.90 12.41 56.06
C ALA A 35 27.91 13.59 56.12
N ASP A 36 27.95 14.30 54.98
CA ASP A 36 27.86 15.76 54.78
C ASP A 36 28.97 16.78 55.11
N ASN A 37 29.04 17.76 54.18
CA ASN A 37 29.49 19.16 54.31
C ASN A 37 31.00 19.47 54.52
N SER A 38 31.55 20.61 54.05
CA SER A 38 31.11 21.59 53.01
C SER A 38 32.20 22.66 52.76
N SER A 39 32.21 23.29 51.57
CA SER A 39 32.74 24.66 51.30
C SER A 39 34.27 24.92 51.42
N ALA A 40 34.90 25.94 50.82
CA ALA A 40 34.60 26.74 49.61
C ALA A 40 35.80 27.65 49.22
N ALA A 41 35.86 28.04 47.92
CA ALA A 41 36.55 29.23 47.36
C ALA A 41 38.12 29.30 47.48
N ALA A 42 38.88 30.10 46.70
CA ALA A 42 38.56 31.12 45.70
C ALA A 42 39.77 31.41 44.75
N THR A 43 39.52 31.98 43.54
CA THR A 43 40.39 32.94 42.77
C THR A 43 41.83 32.54 42.32
N THR A 44 42.47 32.99 41.22
CA THR A 44 42.14 33.80 39.99
C THR A 44 43.35 33.80 39.01
N THR A 45 43.12 33.82 37.68
CA THR A 45 43.90 34.49 36.56
C THR A 45 45.44 34.36 36.40
N ALA A 46 46.08 34.49 35.22
CA ALA A 46 45.72 34.41 33.79
C ALA A 46 46.98 34.62 32.87
N ALA A 47 46.94 34.13 31.61
CA ALA A 47 47.78 34.53 30.44
C ALA A 47 49.33 34.32 30.56
N GLU A 48 50.24 34.34 29.55
CA GLU A 48 50.36 34.56 28.08
C GLU A 48 51.55 33.69 27.54
N LYS A 49 51.96 33.59 26.26
CA LYS A 49 51.37 33.59 24.89
C LYS A 49 52.54 33.36 23.87
N GLU A 50 52.25 33.17 22.56
CA GLU A 50 53.20 33.01 21.41
C GLU A 50 54.05 31.70 21.38
N THR A 51 54.73 31.26 20.30
CA THR A 51 55.06 31.84 18.96
C THR A 51 55.11 30.75 17.85
N THR A 52 55.38 31.14 16.59
CA THR A 52 55.44 30.40 15.30
C THR A 52 56.91 30.00 14.90
N PRO A 53 57.25 29.38 13.71
CA PRO A 53 56.49 29.19 12.44
C PRO A 53 56.67 27.87 11.64
N GLU A 54 56.07 27.84 10.43
CA GLU A 54 56.33 27.01 9.21
C GLU A 54 56.10 25.48 9.29
N GLU A 55 55.06 24.90 8.65
CA GLU A 55 54.85 24.58 7.20
C GLU A 55 55.46 23.22 6.74
N THR A 56 54.85 22.32 5.96
CA THR A 56 53.54 22.20 5.21
C THR A 56 52.95 20.76 5.46
N THR A 57 51.92 20.14 4.84
CA THR A 57 51.19 20.22 3.53
C THR A 57 49.69 19.81 3.64
N ALA A 58 48.97 19.80 2.51
CA ALA A 58 47.68 19.11 2.29
C ALA A 58 47.88 17.57 2.10
N GLU A 59 46.89 16.69 1.91
CA GLU A 59 45.46 16.75 1.47
C GLU A 59 44.64 15.71 2.27
N GLU A 60 43.30 15.70 2.40
CA GLU A 60 42.21 16.66 2.13
C GLU A 60 41.04 16.32 3.10
N ASP A 61 40.08 17.23 3.32
CA ASP A 61 39.06 17.11 4.39
C ASP A 61 37.64 17.40 3.88
N THR A 62 36.61 16.85 4.53
CA THR A 62 35.19 17.02 4.13
C THR A 62 34.54 18.18 4.88
N THR A 63 34.04 19.17 4.14
CA THR A 63 33.42 20.38 4.73
C THR A 63 31.98 20.14 5.21
N ASP A 64 31.71 20.43 6.49
CA ASP A 64 30.36 20.63 7.01
C ASP A 64 29.68 21.86 6.36
N ALA A 65 28.35 21.83 6.25
CA ALA A 65 27.54 22.94 5.71
C ALA A 65 26.80 23.70 6.82
N GLU A 66 26.74 25.03 6.73
CA GLU A 66 26.00 25.85 7.69
C GLU A 66 24.49 25.87 7.38
N THR A 67 23.67 25.55 8.39
CA THR A 67 22.20 25.68 8.32
C THR A 67 21.76 27.05 8.79
N THR A 68 20.81 27.67 8.09
CA THR A 68 20.19 28.94 8.51
C THR A 68 18.66 28.82 8.58
N GLU A 69 18.02 29.76 9.26
CA GLU A 69 16.57 29.92 9.24
C GLU A 69 16.23 31.13 8.38
N ASP A 70 15.30 30.96 7.43
CA ASP A 70 14.87 32.06 6.56
C ASP A 70 13.93 33.04 7.28
N GLU A 71 13.56 34.15 6.63
CA GLU A 71 12.63 35.13 7.18
C GLU A 71 11.20 34.59 7.44
N ASN A 72 10.94 33.33 7.11
CA ASN A 72 9.69 32.61 7.35
C ASN A 72 9.81 31.51 8.43
N GLY A 73 10.99 31.33 9.03
CA GLY A 73 11.26 30.35 10.10
C GLY A 73 11.48 28.91 9.63
N MET A 74 11.77 28.71 8.33
CA MET A 74 12.06 27.39 7.78
C MET A 74 13.56 27.09 7.86
N LYS A 75 13.95 25.88 8.28
CA LYS A 75 15.36 25.47 8.25
C LYS A 75 15.80 25.21 6.81
N VAL A 76 16.73 26.02 6.33
CA VAL A 76 17.32 25.97 5.00
C VAL A 76 18.78 25.50 5.12
N VAL A 77 19.15 24.54 4.28
CA VAL A 77 20.56 24.26 3.98
C VAL A 77 20.92 25.19 2.82
N ASP A 78 21.83 26.13 3.03
CA ASP A 78 22.30 26.97 1.93
C ASP A 78 23.27 26.18 1.04
N LEU A 79 22.93 26.05 -0.24
CA LEU A 79 23.72 25.36 -1.26
C LEU A 79 24.54 26.33 -2.14
N SER A 80 24.60 27.62 -1.78
CA SER A 80 25.21 28.72 -2.56
C SER A 80 26.70 28.57 -2.93
N ASN A 81 27.39 27.54 -2.44
CA ASN A 81 28.79 27.21 -2.75
C ASN A 81 28.98 26.33 -4.01
N GLY A 82 27.94 26.13 -4.85
CA GLY A 82 27.99 25.24 -6.02
C GLY A 82 27.45 25.82 -7.34
N ASP A 83 27.86 25.24 -8.48
CA ASP A 83 27.50 25.70 -9.83
C ASP A 83 26.08 25.26 -10.32
N THR A 84 25.19 24.77 -9.44
CA THR A 84 24.00 23.96 -9.83
C THR A 84 22.74 24.79 -10.19
N ILE A 85 21.66 24.19 -10.72
CA ILE A 85 20.37 24.93 -10.83
C ILE A 85 19.62 24.95 -9.48
N ALA A 86 19.87 23.97 -8.63
CA ALA A 86 19.13 23.74 -7.39
C ALA A 86 19.28 24.88 -6.36
N ASP A 87 20.26 25.77 -6.54
CA ASP A 87 20.49 26.97 -5.70
C ASP A 87 19.22 27.84 -5.48
N ASN A 88 18.24 27.79 -6.39
CA ASN A 88 16.97 28.53 -6.29
C ASN A 88 15.76 27.67 -5.86
N MET A 89 15.92 26.37 -5.67
CA MET A 89 14.93 25.50 -5.04
C MET A 89 15.24 25.38 -3.54
N ARG A 90 14.24 25.61 -2.69
CA ARG A 90 14.40 25.44 -1.24
C ARG A 90 14.54 23.95 -0.91
N MET A 91 15.75 23.52 -0.59
CA MET A 91 16.00 22.16 -0.11
C MET A 91 15.54 22.01 1.34
N THR A 92 14.75 20.98 1.65
CA THR A 92 14.26 20.71 3.00
C THR A 92 14.25 19.22 3.36
N SER A 93 14.10 18.93 4.65
CA SER A 93 13.91 17.56 5.14
C SER A 93 12.69 17.49 6.06
N LEU A 94 11.79 16.55 5.78
CA LEU A 94 10.58 16.26 6.55
C LEU A 94 10.87 15.78 7.99
N SER A 95 12.15 15.63 8.36
CA SER A 95 12.59 15.25 9.71
C SER A 95 13.20 16.38 10.55
N SER A 96 13.48 17.56 9.98
CA SER A 96 14.34 18.58 10.62
C SER A 96 13.68 19.93 10.96
N VAL A 97 12.44 20.17 10.51
CA VAL A 97 11.68 21.38 10.87
C VAL A 97 11.50 21.43 12.40
N GLU A 98 11.99 22.49 13.04
CA GLU A 98 11.95 22.57 14.50
C GLU A 98 10.53 22.84 15.02
N ARG A 99 10.20 22.25 16.16
CA ARG A 99 8.87 22.39 16.81
C ARG A 99 8.75 23.72 17.56
N GLY A 100 9.02 24.82 16.85
CA GLY A 100 9.11 26.18 17.34
C GLY A 100 7.75 26.83 17.59
N SER A 101 7.24 26.71 18.82
CA SER A 101 6.32 27.64 19.50
C SER A 101 5.38 28.52 18.65
N LEU A 102 4.09 28.12 18.60
CA LEU A 102 2.91 28.85 18.09
C LEU A 102 2.78 28.86 16.54
N ARG A 103 1.58 28.67 15.97
CA ARG A 103 0.23 28.90 16.54
C ARG A 103 -0.68 27.69 16.41
N THR A 104 -1.52 27.45 17.41
CA THR A 104 -2.69 26.57 17.31
C THR A 104 -3.82 27.26 16.55
N THR A 105 -3.70 27.42 15.23
CA THR A 105 -4.88 27.53 14.36
C THR A 105 -5.52 26.15 14.27
N SER A 106 -6.80 26.07 14.62
CA SER A 106 -7.52 24.80 14.64
C SER A 106 -7.88 24.38 13.22
N ASN A 107 -6.94 23.69 12.56
CA ASN A 107 -7.18 23.02 11.28
C ASN A 107 -8.07 21.81 11.50
N THR A 108 -9.34 22.14 11.40
CA THR A 108 -10.50 21.33 11.70
C THR A 108 -10.94 20.82 10.35
N ARG A 109 -10.61 19.56 10.02
CA ARG A 109 -10.93 18.91 8.72
C ARG A 109 -12.44 18.74 8.58
N ALA A 110 -13.11 19.88 8.40
CA ALA A 110 -14.53 20.04 8.61
C ALA A 110 -15.30 19.55 7.40
N ASN A 111 -16.59 19.33 7.60
CA ASN A 111 -17.28 18.32 6.85
C ASN A 111 -18.53 18.88 6.20
N VAL A 112 -18.44 18.99 4.88
CA VAL A 112 -19.50 19.47 4.00
C VAL A 112 -20.80 18.74 4.33
N SER A 113 -21.81 19.51 4.71
CA SER A 113 -23.15 19.05 5.02
C SER A 113 -24.13 19.91 4.22
N THR A 114 -24.80 19.31 3.24
CA THR A 114 -25.88 19.97 2.52
C THR A 114 -27.17 19.17 2.70
N SER A 115 -28.23 19.88 3.09
CA SER A 115 -29.59 19.35 3.24
C SER A 115 -30.41 19.44 1.94
N GLY A 116 -29.83 20.02 0.89
CA GLY A 116 -30.47 20.28 -0.39
C GLY A 116 -30.25 19.17 -1.42
N LYS A 117 -31.24 18.95 -2.28
CA LYS A 117 -31.03 18.21 -3.54
C LYS A 117 -30.29 19.11 -4.53
N ALA A 118 -29.39 18.52 -5.32
CA ALA A 118 -28.72 19.22 -6.42
C ALA A 118 -29.74 19.94 -7.33
N ARG A 119 -29.44 21.20 -7.67
CA ARG A 119 -30.19 22.00 -8.66
C ARG A 119 -29.74 21.60 -10.07
N LYS A 120 -30.44 21.93 -11.14
CA LYS A 120 -29.89 21.70 -12.49
C LYS A 120 -28.94 22.84 -12.88
N TRP A 121 -27.84 22.52 -13.57
CA TRP A 121 -26.93 23.52 -14.12
C TRP A 121 -27.58 24.44 -15.18
N SER A 122 -28.62 23.95 -15.87
CA SER A 122 -29.51 24.76 -16.72
C SER A 122 -30.08 25.98 -15.98
N ASP A 123 -30.40 25.78 -14.70
CA ASP A 123 -31.13 26.74 -13.86
C ASP A 123 -30.18 27.75 -13.20
N LYS A 124 -28.86 27.54 -13.31
CA LYS A 124 -27.87 28.49 -12.79
C LYS A 124 -27.90 29.79 -13.59
N LYS A 125 -28.30 30.86 -12.92
CA LYS A 125 -28.19 32.23 -13.43
C LYS A 125 -26.73 32.66 -13.50
N LYS A 126 -26.45 33.65 -14.34
CA LYS A 126 -25.14 34.30 -14.44
C LYS A 126 -24.95 35.25 -13.25
N GLU A 127 -23.80 35.17 -12.60
CA GLU A 127 -23.40 36.08 -11.52
C GLU A 127 -23.04 37.48 -12.06
N ASP A 128 -23.02 38.46 -11.15
CA ASP A 128 -22.38 39.75 -11.43
C ASP A 128 -20.87 39.58 -11.67
N LYS A 129 -20.28 40.50 -12.44
CA LYS A 129 -18.85 40.43 -12.77
C LYS A 129 -17.99 40.69 -11.53
N LYS A 130 -17.22 39.69 -11.12
CA LYS A 130 -16.19 39.81 -10.06
C LYS A 130 -14.82 40.11 -10.68
N LYS A 131 -13.77 40.17 -9.86
CA LYS A 131 -12.40 40.43 -10.34
C LYS A 131 -11.68 39.15 -10.72
N LEU A 132 -11.73 38.14 -9.85
CA LEU A 132 -11.15 36.81 -10.09
C LEU A 132 -12.23 35.72 -10.11
N THR A 133 -12.11 34.74 -11.01
CA THR A 133 -12.77 33.43 -10.88
C THR A 133 -11.70 32.34 -10.84
N ILE A 134 -11.60 31.65 -9.70
CA ILE A 134 -10.86 30.39 -9.58
C ILE A 134 -11.79 29.26 -10.02
N MET A 135 -11.34 28.51 -11.01
CA MET A 135 -12.00 27.32 -11.54
C MET A 135 -11.21 26.10 -11.05
N VAL A 136 -11.88 25.09 -10.50
CA VAL A 136 -11.25 23.81 -10.18
C VAL A 136 -11.90 22.72 -11.03
N TYR A 137 -11.11 22.00 -11.80
CA TYR A 137 -11.52 20.76 -12.46
C TYR A 137 -11.05 19.61 -11.59
N MET A 138 -11.98 18.76 -11.17
CA MET A 138 -11.72 17.63 -10.27
C MET A 138 -12.16 16.35 -10.97
N VAL A 139 -11.20 15.64 -11.55
CA VAL A 139 -11.47 14.32 -12.13
C VAL A 139 -11.63 13.34 -10.97
N GLY A 140 -12.70 12.56 -11.01
CA GLY A 140 -13.04 11.63 -9.95
C GLY A 140 -12.44 10.25 -10.25
N SER A 141 -11.57 9.82 -9.35
CA SER A 141 -10.84 8.57 -9.43
C SER A 141 -10.98 7.76 -8.13
N ASP A 142 -10.20 6.69 -8.02
CA ASP A 142 -10.09 5.90 -6.79
C ASP A 142 -9.61 6.72 -5.59
N LEU A 143 -8.93 7.87 -5.79
CA LEU A 143 -8.56 8.81 -4.71
C LEU A 143 -9.79 9.36 -3.95
N GLU A 144 -10.91 9.56 -4.65
CA GLU A 144 -12.19 9.96 -4.06
C GLU A 144 -13.00 8.72 -3.64
N SER A 145 -13.17 7.71 -4.50
CA SER A 145 -14.02 6.55 -4.18
C SER A 145 -13.49 5.66 -3.05
N LYS A 146 -12.18 5.67 -2.76
CA LYS A 146 -11.62 5.04 -1.56
C LYS A 146 -12.06 5.84 -0.33
N GLN A 147 -13.03 5.31 0.42
CA GLN A 147 -13.53 5.85 1.69
C GLN A 147 -12.46 6.01 2.81
N ALA A 148 -11.19 5.68 2.56
CA ALA A 148 -10.07 5.95 3.44
C ALA A 148 -9.41 7.31 3.14
N SER A 149 -9.30 7.69 1.87
CA SER A 149 -8.79 8.99 1.41
C SER A 149 -9.92 10.00 1.26
N LYS A 150 -10.92 9.75 0.41
CA LYS A 150 -11.98 10.71 0.03
C LYS A 150 -11.42 12.07 -0.41
N ALA A 151 -10.29 12.06 -1.11
CA ALA A 151 -9.39 13.21 -1.16
C ALA A 151 -10.10 14.46 -1.74
N ALA A 152 -10.75 14.34 -2.90
CA ALA A 152 -11.52 15.46 -3.46
C ALA A 152 -12.63 15.97 -2.52
N THR A 153 -13.33 15.10 -1.76
CA THR A 153 -14.29 15.54 -0.72
C THR A 153 -13.60 16.28 0.44
N VAL A 154 -12.39 15.88 0.84
CA VAL A 154 -11.60 16.58 1.87
C VAL A 154 -11.19 17.96 1.36
N ASP A 155 -10.67 18.03 0.14
CA ASP A 155 -10.06 19.24 -0.43
C ASP A 155 -11.14 20.27 -0.82
N ILE A 156 -12.30 19.82 -1.30
CA ILE A 156 -13.52 20.65 -1.40
C ILE A 156 -13.95 21.16 -0.02
N GLY A 157 -13.74 20.38 1.04
CA GLY A 157 -13.88 20.84 2.41
C GLY A 157 -12.89 21.96 2.74
N GLU A 158 -11.59 21.74 2.56
CA GLU A 158 -10.54 22.75 2.82
C GLU A 158 -10.79 24.06 2.06
N MET A 159 -11.22 23.98 0.80
CA MET A 159 -11.67 25.14 0.02
C MET A 159 -12.77 25.93 0.73
N ILE A 160 -13.80 25.25 1.25
CA ILE A 160 -14.95 25.87 1.95
C ILE A 160 -14.50 26.51 3.27
N TYR A 161 -13.64 25.84 4.02
CA TYR A 161 -13.21 26.25 5.37
C TYR A 161 -11.99 27.19 5.37
N SER A 162 -11.36 27.41 4.22
CA SER A 162 -10.28 28.40 4.03
C SER A 162 -10.62 29.81 4.51
N GLY A 163 -11.90 30.22 4.45
CA GLY A 163 -12.32 31.59 4.77
C GLY A 163 -12.11 32.60 3.64
N LEU A 164 -12.09 32.14 2.38
CA LEU A 164 -12.03 32.95 1.16
C LEU A 164 -13.07 34.10 1.14
N ASP A 165 -12.61 35.33 0.89
CA ASP A 165 -13.50 36.49 0.68
C ASP A 165 -14.12 36.45 -0.73
N ASP A 166 -15.31 35.83 -0.83
CA ASP A 166 -16.05 35.70 -2.09
C ASP A 166 -16.57 37.04 -2.67
N LYS A 167 -16.39 38.17 -2.00
CA LYS A 167 -16.88 39.47 -2.45
C LYS A 167 -16.39 39.83 -3.86
N ASP A 168 -15.08 39.74 -4.08
CA ASP A 168 -14.42 40.07 -5.36
C ASP A 168 -13.89 38.81 -6.09
N VAL A 169 -14.13 37.60 -5.54
CA VAL A 169 -13.64 36.30 -6.04
C VAL A 169 -14.80 35.32 -6.23
N ASN A 170 -14.83 34.57 -7.33
CA ASN A 170 -15.63 33.34 -7.45
C ASN A 170 -14.72 32.12 -7.24
N LEU A 171 -15.22 31.11 -6.53
CA LEU A 171 -14.67 29.77 -6.55
C LEU A 171 -15.74 28.80 -7.07
N VAL A 172 -15.40 28.07 -8.13
CA VAL A 172 -16.28 27.08 -8.75
C VAL A 172 -15.51 25.80 -9.03
N VAL A 173 -15.97 24.70 -8.44
CA VAL A 173 -15.48 23.35 -8.73
C VAL A 173 -16.40 22.72 -9.77
N TYR A 174 -15.86 21.95 -10.71
CA TYR A 174 -16.61 21.01 -11.53
C TYR A 174 -15.99 19.62 -11.41
N CYS A 175 -16.80 18.68 -10.94
CA CYS A 175 -16.35 17.36 -10.53
C CYS A 175 -17.30 16.26 -11.02
N GLY A 176 -16.74 15.09 -11.31
CA GLY A 176 -17.46 13.93 -11.85
C GLY A 176 -16.48 12.78 -12.11
N GLY A 177 -16.94 11.65 -12.65
CA GLY A 177 -16.07 10.52 -12.96
C GLY A 177 -15.85 9.51 -11.82
N ALA A 178 -15.98 9.90 -10.54
CA ALA A 178 -15.85 8.94 -9.43
C ALA A 178 -17.07 8.01 -9.28
N GLN A 179 -16.82 6.75 -8.91
CA GLN A 179 -17.85 5.77 -8.53
C GLN A 179 -18.66 6.20 -7.30
N THR A 180 -18.04 6.87 -6.33
CA THR A 180 -18.67 7.36 -5.10
C THR A 180 -18.07 8.70 -4.68
N TRP A 181 -18.86 9.77 -4.81
CA TRP A 181 -18.58 11.07 -4.18
C TRP A 181 -19.10 11.09 -2.74
N TRP A 182 -18.29 11.53 -1.79
CA TRP A 182 -18.64 11.55 -0.35
C TRP A 182 -19.29 12.85 0.11
N ILE A 183 -19.54 13.79 -0.80
CA ILE A 183 -20.18 15.08 -0.58
C ILE A 183 -21.71 14.90 -0.41
N PRO A 184 -22.31 15.25 0.73
CA PRO A 184 -23.76 15.16 0.91
C PRO A 184 -24.52 16.08 -0.05
N GLY A 185 -25.54 15.53 -0.71
CA GLY A 185 -26.32 16.21 -1.76
C GLY A 185 -25.78 16.04 -3.18
N TYR A 186 -24.62 15.38 -3.35
CA TYR A 186 -24.05 15.11 -4.68
C TYR A 186 -24.96 14.20 -5.53
N PRO A 187 -25.13 14.48 -6.84
CA PRO A 187 -25.97 13.67 -7.72
C PRO A 187 -25.27 12.35 -8.12
N SER A 188 -25.68 11.24 -7.50
CA SER A 188 -25.15 9.90 -7.81
C SER A 188 -25.20 9.57 -9.32
N GLY A 189 -24.07 9.11 -9.87
CA GLY A 189 -23.94 8.71 -11.28
C GLY A 189 -23.92 9.87 -12.29
N LYS A 190 -23.79 11.12 -11.85
CA LYS A 190 -23.69 12.32 -12.69
C LYS A 190 -22.40 13.11 -12.39
N ASN A 191 -22.15 14.16 -13.16
CA ASN A 191 -21.17 15.18 -12.85
C ASN A 191 -21.91 16.39 -12.25
N ALA A 192 -21.19 17.27 -11.55
CA ALA A 192 -21.77 18.44 -10.89
C ALA A 192 -20.81 19.63 -10.83
N TYR A 193 -21.38 20.83 -10.88
CA TYR A 193 -20.71 22.05 -10.44
C TYR A 193 -20.98 22.28 -8.96
N ILE A 194 -19.98 22.72 -8.20
CA ILE A 194 -20.11 23.17 -6.82
C ILE A 194 -19.70 24.64 -6.73
N GLU A 195 -20.63 25.46 -6.27
CA GLU A 195 -20.49 26.91 -6.09
C GLU A 195 -20.25 27.24 -4.62
N TYR A 196 -19.22 28.03 -4.31
CA TYR A 196 -18.97 28.58 -2.96
C TYR A 196 -19.58 29.99 -2.78
N LYS A 197 -20.13 30.28 -1.59
CA LYS A 197 -20.60 31.61 -1.17
C LYS A 197 -20.27 31.89 0.30
N SER A 198 -19.72 33.07 0.61
CA SER A 198 -19.37 33.42 2.01
C SER A 198 -20.56 33.88 2.87
N LYS A 199 -21.62 34.42 2.25
CA LYS A 199 -22.71 35.14 2.96
C LYS A 199 -23.98 34.33 3.23
N ASP A 200 -24.16 33.20 2.56
CA ASP A 200 -25.20 32.22 2.88
C ASP A 200 -24.68 31.12 3.83
N ALA A 201 -23.42 31.23 4.27
CA ALA A 201 -22.81 30.37 5.28
C ALA A 201 -23.14 30.89 6.69
N ASP A 202 -24.36 30.64 7.18
CA ASP A 202 -24.68 30.87 8.59
C ASP A 202 -24.06 29.75 9.45
N ILE A 203 -22.97 30.09 10.15
CA ILE A 203 -22.18 29.17 10.97
C ILE A 203 -22.88 28.89 12.33
N GLN A 204 -24.06 29.48 12.60
CA GLN A 204 -24.79 29.31 13.87
C GLN A 204 -26.24 28.76 13.77
N GLY A 205 -26.51 27.86 12.80
CA GLY A 205 -27.69 26.98 12.89
C GLY A 205 -28.14 26.35 11.57
N ASP A 206 -28.77 25.17 11.67
CA ASP A 206 -29.58 24.52 10.61
C ASP A 206 -28.94 24.31 9.21
N ASN A 207 -27.97 23.39 9.14
CA ASN A 207 -27.77 22.47 7.99
C ASN A 207 -27.50 23.07 6.58
N GLY A 208 -26.46 23.91 6.40
CA GLY A 208 -25.98 24.29 5.06
C GLY A 208 -24.52 24.76 4.98
N ALA A 209 -23.63 23.94 4.42
CA ALA A 209 -22.17 24.18 4.38
C ALA A 209 -21.69 25.17 3.27
N GLY A 210 -22.33 26.33 3.12
CA GLY A 210 -21.85 27.43 2.28
C GLY A 210 -21.74 27.18 0.76
N ILE A 211 -22.20 26.00 0.29
CA ILE A 211 -22.13 25.61 -1.12
C ILE A 211 -23.49 25.33 -1.75
N THR A 212 -23.56 25.51 -3.09
CA THR A 212 -24.66 24.97 -3.91
C THR A 212 -24.14 23.99 -4.94
N ILE A 213 -24.72 22.79 -4.96
CA ILE A 213 -24.45 21.73 -5.94
C ILE A 213 -25.43 21.85 -7.11
N TYR A 214 -24.91 21.86 -8.35
CA TYR A 214 -25.67 21.87 -9.59
C TYR A 214 -25.34 20.64 -10.45
N GLU A 215 -26.30 19.73 -10.62
CA GLU A 215 -26.15 18.56 -11.48
C GLU A 215 -26.09 18.90 -12.98
N THR A 216 -25.23 18.18 -13.69
CA THR A 216 -25.22 18.05 -15.16
C THR A 216 -25.53 16.60 -15.55
N ASP A 217 -25.60 16.30 -16.84
CA ASP A 217 -25.58 14.90 -17.28
C ASP A 217 -24.23 14.22 -16.96
N LYS A 218 -24.19 12.87 -16.94
CA LYS A 218 -22.92 12.14 -16.84
C LYS A 218 -22.07 12.44 -18.07
N LYS A 219 -20.82 12.88 -17.86
CA LYS A 219 -19.83 13.12 -18.90
C LYS A 219 -18.50 12.48 -18.49
N ASN A 220 -17.74 12.02 -19.47
CA ASN A 220 -16.38 11.55 -19.24
C ASN A 220 -15.46 12.76 -19.04
N MET A 221 -14.87 12.89 -17.84
CA MET A 221 -14.00 13.99 -17.44
C MET A 221 -12.63 13.94 -18.13
N GLY A 222 -12.18 12.76 -18.59
CA GLY A 222 -10.95 12.57 -19.36
C GLY A 222 -11.01 12.99 -20.83
N LYS A 223 -12.14 13.53 -21.32
CA LYS A 223 -12.32 13.87 -22.74
C LYS A 223 -12.28 15.38 -23.02
N SER A 224 -11.70 15.74 -24.16
CA SER A 224 -11.52 17.13 -24.62
C SER A 224 -12.83 17.93 -24.62
N GLU A 225 -13.94 17.26 -24.93
CA GLU A 225 -15.28 17.80 -25.02
C GLU A 225 -15.70 18.41 -23.67
N THR A 226 -15.71 17.58 -22.62
CA THR A 226 -16.11 17.94 -21.25
C THR A 226 -15.24 19.06 -20.67
N PHE A 227 -13.92 18.98 -20.84
CA PHE A 227 -13.00 20.03 -20.39
C PHE A 227 -13.21 21.33 -21.19
N SER A 228 -13.44 21.25 -22.51
CA SER A 228 -13.71 22.43 -23.34
C SER A 228 -15.08 23.05 -23.08
N GLU A 229 -16.04 22.30 -22.54
CA GLU A 229 -17.31 22.83 -22.06
C GLU A 229 -17.11 23.55 -20.74
N PHE A 230 -16.43 22.95 -19.76
CA PHE A 230 -16.10 23.58 -18.48
C PHE A 230 -15.40 24.94 -18.65
N LEU A 231 -14.37 24.99 -19.50
CA LEU A 231 -13.61 26.20 -19.85
C LEU A 231 -14.43 27.31 -20.56
N LYS A 232 -15.71 27.06 -20.88
CA LYS A 232 -16.67 28.06 -21.41
C LYS A 232 -17.80 28.32 -20.42
N ASP A 233 -18.38 27.26 -19.87
CA ASP A 233 -19.53 27.28 -18.99
C ASP A 233 -19.21 28.02 -17.70
N ALA A 234 -18.08 27.72 -17.05
CA ALA A 234 -17.66 28.42 -15.84
C ALA A 234 -17.48 29.94 -16.09
N PRO A 235 -16.70 30.44 -17.07
CA PRO A 235 -16.65 31.87 -17.42
C PRO A 235 -17.99 32.48 -17.86
N SER A 236 -18.88 31.70 -18.48
CA SER A 236 -20.18 32.20 -18.91
C SER A 236 -21.10 32.53 -17.74
N LYS A 237 -21.07 31.71 -16.67
CA LYS A 237 -21.88 31.83 -15.45
C LYS A 237 -21.19 32.64 -14.34
N TYR A 238 -19.86 32.59 -14.27
CA TYR A 238 -19.00 33.27 -13.30
C TYR A 238 -18.07 34.28 -13.98
N PRO A 239 -18.63 35.37 -14.56
CA PRO A 239 -17.83 36.38 -15.23
C PRO A 239 -16.85 37.04 -14.25
N ALA A 240 -15.60 37.13 -14.66
CA ALA A 240 -14.54 37.85 -13.96
C ALA A 240 -13.71 38.73 -14.91
N ASP A 241 -12.89 39.63 -14.36
CA ASP A 241 -11.81 40.29 -15.10
C ASP A 241 -10.67 39.30 -15.42
N GLU A 242 -10.35 38.44 -14.46
CA GLU A 242 -9.22 37.52 -14.44
C GLU A 242 -9.69 36.11 -14.02
N TYR A 243 -9.00 35.07 -14.49
CA TYR A 243 -9.37 33.67 -14.25
C TYR A 243 -8.14 32.86 -13.85
N ALA A 244 -8.32 31.85 -13.00
CA ALA A 244 -7.31 30.85 -12.71
C ALA A 244 -7.93 29.45 -12.81
N LEU A 245 -7.10 28.44 -13.04
CA LEU A 245 -7.49 27.04 -13.12
C LEU A 245 -6.65 26.21 -12.15
N ILE A 246 -7.29 25.26 -11.46
CA ILE A 246 -6.62 24.18 -10.74
C ILE A 246 -7.17 22.86 -11.31
N CYS A 247 -6.26 21.95 -11.62
CA CYS A 247 -6.51 20.62 -12.14
C CYS A 247 -6.13 19.61 -11.06
N TRP A 248 -7.12 19.03 -10.41
CA TRP A 248 -6.99 18.06 -9.32
C TRP A 248 -7.31 16.64 -9.81
N ASP A 249 -6.46 15.66 -9.47
CA ASP A 249 -6.57 14.18 -9.56
C ASP A 249 -5.19 13.58 -9.88
N HIS A 250 -5.07 12.26 -10.16
CA HIS A 250 -3.86 11.65 -10.73
C HIS A 250 -3.28 12.45 -11.91
N GLY A 251 -1.94 12.46 -11.99
CA GLY A 251 -1.21 12.95 -13.15
C GLY A 251 -0.19 11.91 -13.63
N GLY A 252 0.04 11.90 -14.95
CA GLY A 252 1.12 11.15 -15.60
C GLY A 252 1.82 12.00 -16.66
N GLY A 253 1.85 13.31 -16.44
CA GLY A 253 2.69 14.27 -17.15
C GLY A 253 2.47 14.25 -18.66
N PRO A 254 3.55 14.37 -19.47
CA PRO A 254 3.44 14.32 -20.92
C PRO A 254 3.21 12.90 -21.48
N VAL A 255 3.27 11.86 -20.64
CA VAL A 255 3.19 10.44 -21.04
C VAL A 255 1.75 9.89 -21.03
N LEU A 256 0.94 10.27 -20.04
CA LEU A 256 -0.48 9.88 -19.90
C LEU A 256 -1.44 11.08 -19.96
N GLY A 257 -0.98 12.29 -19.62
CA GLY A 257 -1.84 13.44 -19.37
C GLY A 257 -2.27 13.54 -17.91
N TYR A 258 -3.47 14.06 -17.67
CA TYR A 258 -3.99 14.34 -16.32
C TYR A 258 -5.44 13.84 -16.13
N GLY A 259 -5.75 13.42 -14.91
CA GLY A 259 -7.01 12.82 -14.51
C GLY A 259 -7.09 11.32 -14.83
N SER A 260 -7.97 10.62 -14.13
CA SER A 260 -8.30 9.21 -14.31
C SER A 260 -9.78 8.98 -14.01
N ASP A 261 -10.65 9.21 -15.00
CA ASP A 261 -12.10 9.04 -14.83
C ASP A 261 -12.44 7.54 -14.65
N GLU A 262 -12.60 7.09 -13.40
CA GLU A 262 -12.79 5.67 -13.09
C GLU A 262 -14.17 5.12 -13.55
N LEU A 263 -15.12 6.00 -13.89
CA LEU A 263 -16.41 5.64 -14.49
C LEU A 263 -16.36 5.51 -16.01
N ASN A 264 -15.21 5.75 -16.66
CA ASN A 264 -14.99 5.65 -18.09
C ASN A 264 -13.56 5.13 -18.38
N VAL A 265 -13.41 3.83 -18.66
CA VAL A 265 -12.09 3.20 -18.90
C VAL A 265 -11.59 3.43 -20.33
N ASP A 266 -10.33 3.82 -20.51
CA ASP A 266 -9.75 3.92 -21.86
C ASP A 266 -9.55 2.54 -22.52
N SER A 267 -9.82 2.53 -23.82
CA SER A 267 -9.74 1.38 -24.71
C SER A 267 -8.33 0.84 -24.94
N LYS A 268 -7.27 1.65 -24.83
CA LYS A 268 -5.86 1.24 -24.97
C LYS A 268 -5.27 0.83 -23.62
N THR A 269 -5.26 1.76 -22.66
CA THR A 269 -4.52 1.61 -21.38
C THR A 269 -5.20 0.68 -20.38
N LYS A 270 -6.54 0.54 -20.45
CA LYS A 270 -7.41 -0.13 -19.46
C LYS A 270 -7.46 0.54 -18.08
N LEU A 271 -6.92 1.76 -17.97
CA LEU A 271 -7.06 2.61 -16.78
C LEU A 271 -8.27 3.54 -16.92
N GLY A 272 -8.57 4.34 -15.89
CA GLY A 272 -9.51 5.45 -16.03
C GLY A 272 -9.05 6.41 -17.15
N ASP A 273 -10.00 6.96 -17.89
CA ASP A 273 -9.68 7.77 -19.06
C ASP A 273 -9.05 9.12 -18.64
N SER A 274 -7.86 9.37 -19.17
CA SER A 274 -7.03 10.54 -18.87
C SER A 274 -7.12 11.58 -19.97
N LEU A 275 -7.08 12.86 -19.59
CA LEU A 275 -7.05 13.96 -20.54
C LEU A 275 -5.62 14.14 -21.08
N THR A 276 -5.34 13.53 -22.23
CA THR A 276 -4.04 13.61 -22.91
C THR A 276 -3.68 15.05 -23.30
N LEU A 277 -2.39 15.35 -23.50
CA LEU A 277 -1.94 16.71 -23.90
C LEU A 277 -2.54 17.15 -25.25
N ALA A 278 -2.79 16.20 -26.17
CA ALA A 278 -3.47 16.46 -27.44
C ALA A 278 -4.95 16.85 -27.22
N GLU A 279 -5.63 16.23 -26.26
CA GLU A 279 -7.01 16.56 -25.89
C GLU A 279 -7.09 17.86 -25.06
N MET A 280 -6.15 18.11 -24.15
CA MET A 280 -5.99 19.41 -23.48
C MET A 280 -5.84 20.52 -24.52
N LYS A 281 -4.91 20.38 -25.48
CA LYS A 281 -4.70 21.34 -26.56
C LYS A 281 -5.97 21.56 -27.38
N THR A 282 -6.66 20.48 -27.73
CA THR A 282 -7.94 20.51 -28.45
C THR A 282 -9.04 21.23 -27.65
N ALA A 283 -9.05 21.11 -26.32
CA ALA A 283 -9.99 21.80 -25.46
C ALA A 283 -9.65 23.29 -25.24
N LEU A 284 -8.37 23.60 -25.06
CA LEU A 284 -7.84 24.95 -24.89
C LEU A 284 -7.97 25.79 -26.16
N GLU A 285 -7.78 25.20 -27.35
CA GLU A 285 -8.05 25.85 -28.65
C GLU A 285 -9.53 26.15 -28.87
N LYS A 286 -10.44 25.40 -28.23
CA LYS A 286 -11.89 25.70 -28.20
C LYS A 286 -12.25 26.79 -27.18
N SER A 287 -11.32 27.26 -26.33
CA SER A 287 -11.55 28.24 -25.25
C SER A 287 -11.14 29.67 -25.63
N ASP A 288 -11.56 30.67 -24.85
CA ASP A 288 -11.11 32.07 -25.02
C ASP A 288 -9.76 32.38 -24.31
N PHE A 289 -9.19 31.43 -23.56
CA PHE A 289 -7.97 31.65 -22.78
C PHE A 289 -6.71 31.89 -23.64
N LYS A 290 -6.77 31.58 -24.94
CA LYS A 290 -5.72 31.96 -25.92
C LYS A 290 -5.63 33.47 -26.16
N LYS A 291 -6.67 34.23 -25.82
CA LYS A 291 -6.74 35.70 -25.96
C LYS A 291 -6.61 36.37 -24.59
N ASN A 292 -7.29 35.82 -23.59
CA ASN A 292 -7.32 36.32 -22.23
C ASN A 292 -6.73 35.23 -21.33
N LYS A 293 -5.41 35.19 -21.17
CA LYS A 293 -4.73 34.11 -20.44
C LYS A 293 -5.27 33.93 -19.02
N LEU A 294 -5.30 32.68 -18.56
CA LEU A 294 -5.40 32.34 -17.16
C LEU A 294 -4.22 32.98 -16.40
N LYS A 295 -4.45 33.44 -15.18
CA LYS A 295 -3.39 33.92 -14.30
C LYS A 295 -2.47 32.80 -13.87
N PHE A 296 -3.02 31.69 -13.41
CA PHE A 296 -2.24 30.46 -13.29
C PHE A 296 -3.06 29.25 -13.72
N VAL A 297 -2.34 28.21 -14.14
CA VAL A 297 -2.80 26.83 -14.09
C VAL A 297 -2.04 26.12 -12.97
N GLY A 298 -2.77 25.54 -12.04
CA GLY A 298 -2.24 24.64 -11.02
C GLY A 298 -2.55 23.19 -11.37
N PHE A 299 -1.62 22.28 -11.09
CA PHE A 299 -1.83 20.85 -11.13
C PHE A 299 -1.58 20.26 -9.75
N ASP A 300 -2.67 19.93 -9.07
CA ASP A 300 -2.74 19.13 -7.84
C ASP A 300 -2.85 17.67 -8.30
N ALA A 301 -1.74 17.21 -8.88
CA ALA A 301 -1.57 16.03 -9.69
C ALA A 301 -0.08 15.71 -9.90
N CYS A 302 0.29 14.44 -9.70
CA CYS A 302 1.65 13.93 -9.88
C CYS A 302 2.27 14.31 -11.25
N VAL A 303 3.58 14.57 -11.25
CA VAL A 303 4.46 14.65 -12.44
C VAL A 303 4.04 15.64 -13.54
N MET A 304 3.23 16.65 -13.21
CA MET A 304 2.74 17.63 -14.19
C MET A 304 3.74 18.77 -14.47
N SER A 305 4.80 18.94 -13.68
CA SER A 305 5.87 19.90 -13.94
C SER A 305 6.87 19.37 -14.98
N SER A 306 6.54 19.60 -16.25
CA SER A 306 7.36 19.27 -17.41
C SER A 306 7.38 20.42 -18.42
N ILE A 307 8.46 20.54 -19.19
CA ILE A 307 8.63 21.60 -20.18
C ILE A 307 7.64 21.46 -21.36
N GLU A 308 7.15 20.25 -21.63
CA GLU A 308 6.06 19.94 -22.57
C GLU A 308 4.71 20.48 -22.09
N ILE A 309 4.39 20.33 -20.80
CA ILE A 309 3.22 20.94 -20.17
C ILE A 309 3.37 22.47 -20.20
N ALA A 310 4.55 23.00 -19.84
CA ALA A 310 4.80 24.43 -19.93
C ALA A 310 4.62 24.97 -21.37
N ASP A 311 5.09 24.26 -22.40
CA ASP A 311 4.95 24.68 -23.80
C ASP A 311 3.49 24.71 -24.28
N LEU A 312 2.71 23.70 -23.88
CA LEU A 312 1.27 23.69 -24.11
C LEU A 312 0.61 24.90 -23.43
N TRP A 313 0.86 25.09 -22.14
CA TRP A 313 0.14 26.05 -21.31
C TRP A 313 0.62 27.50 -21.44
N GLN A 314 1.84 27.79 -21.92
CA GLN A 314 2.30 29.17 -22.15
C GLN A 314 1.44 29.94 -23.15
N ASN A 315 0.65 29.26 -23.97
CA ASN A 315 -0.31 29.90 -24.87
C ASN A 315 -1.65 30.30 -24.19
N TYR A 316 -1.92 29.81 -22.98
CA TYR A 316 -3.23 29.90 -22.31
C TYR A 316 -3.15 30.36 -20.84
N ALA A 317 -1.97 30.35 -20.22
CA ALA A 317 -1.73 30.80 -18.84
C ALA A 317 -0.48 31.72 -18.73
N GLU A 318 -0.44 32.55 -17.69
CA GLU A 318 0.73 33.38 -17.33
C GLU A 318 1.71 32.61 -16.44
N TYR A 319 1.21 31.81 -15.48
CA TYR A 319 2.03 30.99 -14.56
C TYR A 319 1.57 29.52 -14.52
N LEU A 320 2.49 28.61 -14.18
CA LEU A 320 2.26 27.19 -13.89
C LEU A 320 2.66 26.90 -12.44
N VAL A 321 1.92 26.04 -11.73
CA VAL A 321 2.30 25.46 -10.44
C VAL A 321 2.05 23.95 -10.49
N ALA A 322 3.08 23.13 -10.23
CA ALA A 322 2.99 21.66 -10.31
C ALA A 322 4.19 20.97 -9.62
N SER A 323 4.01 19.72 -9.18
CA SER A 323 5.11 18.80 -8.84
C SER A 323 5.72 18.18 -10.09
N ALA A 324 7.04 17.93 -10.08
CA ALA A 324 7.72 17.11 -11.08
C ALA A 324 7.72 15.61 -10.74
N ASP A 325 7.51 15.28 -9.46
CA ASP A 325 7.41 13.91 -8.94
C ASP A 325 5.97 13.55 -8.50
N SER A 326 5.81 12.40 -7.88
CA SER A 326 4.59 11.93 -7.23
C SER A 326 4.17 12.88 -6.09
N GLU A 327 2.92 13.33 -6.11
CA GLU A 327 2.30 14.04 -4.99
C GLU A 327 1.63 13.03 -4.03
N PRO A 328 1.50 13.33 -2.72
CA PRO A 328 0.81 12.46 -1.78
C PRO A 328 -0.68 12.35 -2.13
N GLY A 329 -1.32 11.23 -1.78
CA GLY A 329 -2.77 11.02 -1.95
C GLY A 329 -3.69 11.91 -1.10
N CYS A 330 -3.18 13.01 -0.56
CA CYS A 330 -3.90 14.08 0.14
C CYS A 330 -3.67 15.47 -0.49
N GLY A 331 -3.04 15.54 -1.67
CA GLY A 331 -2.99 16.74 -2.52
C GLY A 331 -2.37 17.98 -1.88
N TRP A 332 -2.77 19.14 -2.40
CA TRP A 332 -2.42 20.46 -1.88
C TRP A 332 -3.31 20.86 -0.70
N ASN A 333 -2.75 21.48 0.35
CA ASN A 333 -3.56 22.13 1.39
C ASN A 333 -4.17 23.45 0.83
N TYR A 334 -5.50 23.50 0.72
CA TYR A 334 -6.25 24.61 0.10
C TYR A 334 -6.40 25.88 0.95
N GLU A 335 -5.84 25.91 2.17
CA GLU A 335 -5.84 27.09 3.03
C GLU A 335 -5.26 28.35 2.36
N PHE A 336 -4.42 28.24 1.33
CA PHE A 336 -3.85 29.40 0.62
C PHE A 336 -4.93 30.37 0.11
N LEU A 337 -6.16 29.87 -0.13
CA LEU A 337 -7.34 30.65 -0.50
C LEU A 337 -7.71 31.76 0.51
N LYS A 338 -7.32 31.62 1.79
CA LYS A 338 -7.55 32.65 2.83
C LYS A 338 -6.87 34.00 2.55
N ASP A 339 -5.78 33.97 1.80
CA ASP A 339 -5.04 35.16 1.37
C ASP A 339 -5.48 35.69 0.00
N VAL A 340 -6.23 34.89 -0.77
CA VAL A 340 -6.73 35.29 -2.09
C VAL A 340 -7.80 36.36 -1.92
N LYS A 341 -7.50 37.52 -2.50
CA LYS A 341 -8.42 38.65 -2.67
C LYS A 341 -8.51 38.96 -4.17
N GLY A 342 -9.50 39.76 -4.58
CA GLY A 342 -9.74 40.09 -5.99
C GLY A 342 -8.70 40.99 -6.67
N THR A 343 -7.41 40.79 -6.41
CA THR A 343 -6.28 41.46 -7.07
C THR A 343 -5.16 40.43 -7.20
N THR A 344 -4.78 40.07 -8.43
CA THR A 344 -3.92 38.91 -8.65
C THR A 344 -2.44 39.26 -8.50
N ASP A 345 -1.97 39.29 -7.25
CA ASP A 345 -0.57 38.99 -6.95
C ASP A 345 -0.35 37.48 -7.15
N THR A 346 -0.39 37.04 -8.40
CA THR A 346 -0.30 35.62 -8.77
C THR A 346 0.99 34.98 -8.27
N PRO A 347 2.18 35.61 -8.38
CA PRO A 347 3.40 35.08 -7.77
C PRO A 347 3.23 34.79 -6.27
N LYS A 348 2.56 35.67 -5.50
CA LYS A 348 2.25 35.39 -4.10
C LYS A 348 1.26 34.24 -3.91
N ILE A 349 0.22 34.12 -4.74
CA ILE A 349 -0.72 32.99 -4.66
C ILE A 349 0.03 31.67 -4.90
N CYS A 350 0.89 31.61 -5.92
CA CYS A 350 1.72 30.44 -6.21
C CYS A 350 2.70 30.12 -5.07
N LYS A 351 3.34 31.14 -4.47
CA LYS A 351 4.20 30.99 -3.28
C LYS A 351 3.43 30.44 -2.07
N ASN A 352 2.22 30.94 -1.83
CA ASN A 352 1.37 30.46 -0.74
C ASN A 352 0.96 28.98 -0.93
N ILE A 353 0.69 28.53 -2.16
CA ILE A 353 0.41 27.12 -2.47
C ILE A 353 1.60 26.22 -2.10
N ILE A 354 2.81 26.56 -2.58
CA ILE A 354 4.04 25.82 -2.26
C ILE A 354 4.26 25.78 -0.74
N LYS A 355 4.00 26.89 -0.04
CA LYS A 355 4.15 26.96 1.41
C LYS A 355 3.14 26.07 2.14
N THR A 356 1.83 26.16 1.86
CA THR A 356 0.83 25.37 2.60
C THR A 356 1.00 23.86 2.36
N TYR A 357 1.48 23.46 1.18
CA TYR A 357 1.85 22.07 0.89
C TYR A 357 3.03 21.58 1.76
N PHE A 358 4.17 22.28 1.77
CA PHE A 358 5.33 21.85 2.55
C PHE A 358 5.19 22.06 4.08
N ASP A 359 4.41 23.05 4.52
CA ASP A 359 3.97 23.17 5.92
C ASP A 359 3.23 21.89 6.34
N TYR A 360 2.21 21.49 5.56
CA TYR A 360 1.36 20.34 5.84
C TYR A 360 2.13 19.00 5.84
N LEU A 361 3.02 18.79 4.87
CA LEU A 361 3.92 17.63 4.85
C LEU A 361 4.85 17.55 6.08
N SER A 362 5.18 18.69 6.69
CA SER A 362 6.02 18.74 7.89
C SER A 362 5.25 18.50 9.19
N GLU A 363 3.91 18.59 9.18
CA GLU A 363 3.05 18.40 10.36
C GLU A 363 2.52 16.96 10.50
N VAL A 364 2.32 16.22 9.41
CA VAL A 364 1.54 14.96 9.40
C VAL A 364 2.42 13.71 9.61
N SER A 365 2.67 13.35 10.86
CA SER A 365 3.51 12.19 11.22
C SER A 365 2.85 10.80 11.11
N SER A 366 1.81 10.60 10.28
CA SER A 366 1.03 9.34 10.29
C SER A 366 0.29 8.92 9.01
N HIS A 367 0.19 9.75 7.97
CA HIS A 367 -0.73 9.45 6.84
C HIS A 367 -0.15 9.63 5.41
N CYS A 368 1.11 10.06 5.26
CA CYS A 368 1.79 10.09 3.96
C CYS A 368 3.23 9.58 4.11
N TYR A 369 3.47 8.32 3.72
CA TYR A 369 4.82 7.78 3.57
C TYR A 369 5.43 8.25 2.25
N ILE A 370 5.88 9.50 2.20
CA ILE A 370 6.75 10.02 1.15
C ILE A 370 8.09 10.48 1.76
N SER A 371 9.20 10.02 1.19
CA SER A 371 10.54 10.55 1.44
C SER A 371 10.86 11.74 0.52
N ASP A 372 10.29 11.70 -0.67
CA ASP A 372 10.64 12.52 -1.82
C ASP A 372 9.41 13.35 -2.24
N ALA A 373 9.59 14.66 -2.37
CA ALA A 373 8.53 15.61 -2.71
C ALA A 373 9.10 16.83 -3.45
N THR A 374 8.35 17.34 -4.42
CA THR A 374 8.64 18.60 -5.12
C THR A 374 7.37 19.42 -5.29
N LEU A 375 7.44 20.75 -5.22
CA LEU A 375 6.39 21.64 -5.73
C LEU A 375 6.99 22.99 -6.09
N ALA A 376 6.75 23.48 -7.30
CA ALA A 376 7.38 24.69 -7.83
C ALA A 376 6.43 25.51 -8.73
N ALA A 377 6.75 26.80 -8.86
CA ALA A 377 5.96 27.78 -9.61
C ALA A 377 6.80 28.48 -10.69
N PHE A 378 6.25 28.60 -11.90
CA PHE A 378 7.00 29.00 -13.08
C PHE A 378 6.30 30.09 -13.90
N ASP A 379 7.07 31.07 -14.38
CA ASP A 379 6.63 32.10 -15.32
C ASP A 379 6.65 31.57 -16.77
N LEU A 380 5.47 31.32 -17.32
CA LEU A 380 5.32 30.74 -18.65
C LEU A 380 5.70 31.71 -19.78
N SER A 381 5.98 33.00 -19.50
CA SER A 381 6.59 33.90 -20.48
C SER A 381 8.08 33.61 -20.74
N LYS A 382 8.67 32.68 -19.98
CA LYS A 382 10.08 32.25 -20.09
C LYS A 382 10.26 30.89 -20.73
N THR A 383 9.16 30.15 -20.94
CA THR A 383 9.17 28.78 -21.49
C THR A 383 9.95 28.67 -22.79
N ASP A 384 9.79 29.59 -23.74
CA ASP A 384 10.58 29.58 -24.99
C ASP A 384 12.09 29.75 -24.74
N LYS A 385 12.54 30.53 -23.75
CA LYS A 385 13.97 30.61 -23.39
C LYS A 385 14.52 29.26 -22.89
N VAL A 386 13.74 28.57 -22.05
CA VAL A 386 14.13 27.26 -21.52
C VAL A 386 14.15 26.23 -22.64
N LYS A 387 13.15 26.22 -23.51
CA LYS A 387 13.11 25.37 -24.72
C LYS A 387 14.31 25.61 -25.62
N ASP A 388 14.68 26.87 -25.91
CA ASP A 388 15.86 27.20 -26.71
C ASP A 388 17.16 26.74 -26.05
N ALA A 389 17.28 26.89 -24.72
CA ALA A 389 18.46 26.46 -23.96
C ALA A 389 18.59 24.93 -23.87
N VAL A 390 17.48 24.21 -23.64
CA VAL A 390 17.40 22.74 -23.75
C VAL A 390 17.77 22.31 -25.17
N GLY A 391 17.26 23.00 -26.20
CA GLY A 391 17.65 22.76 -27.59
C GLY A 391 19.15 22.90 -27.83
N GLY A 392 19.80 23.89 -27.22
CA GLY A 392 21.26 24.03 -27.22
C GLY A 392 22.00 22.82 -26.64
N VAL A 393 21.57 22.33 -25.46
CA VAL A 393 22.14 21.12 -24.84
C VAL A 393 21.88 19.88 -25.70
N CYS A 394 20.64 19.67 -26.17
CA CYS A 394 20.29 18.55 -27.04
C CYS A 394 21.08 18.56 -28.35
N LYS A 395 21.33 19.74 -28.93
CA LYS A 395 22.16 19.88 -30.12
C LYS A 395 23.60 19.46 -29.86
N ALA A 396 24.20 19.88 -28.74
CA ALA A 396 25.57 19.49 -28.40
C ALA A 396 25.71 17.97 -28.18
N MET A 397 24.74 17.36 -27.49
CA MET A 397 24.64 15.90 -27.35
C MET A 397 24.50 15.19 -28.69
N ASN A 398 23.66 15.71 -29.58
CA ASN A 398 23.47 15.16 -30.92
C ASN A 398 24.74 15.31 -31.79
N ASP A 399 25.44 16.44 -31.70
CA ASP A 399 26.69 16.67 -32.44
C ASP A 399 27.78 15.66 -32.01
N ASP A 400 27.95 15.43 -30.70
CA ASP A 400 28.88 14.43 -30.15
C ASP A 400 28.54 13.01 -30.64
N LEU A 401 27.27 12.60 -30.48
CA LEU A 401 26.78 11.29 -30.91
C LEU A 401 26.97 11.07 -32.43
N GLN A 402 26.77 12.09 -33.26
CA GLN A 402 27.02 12.01 -34.70
C GLN A 402 28.50 11.87 -35.08
N THR A 403 29.43 12.11 -34.15
CA THR A 403 30.85 11.74 -34.31
C THR A 403 31.22 10.37 -33.72
N GLY A 404 30.27 9.71 -33.04
CA GLY A 404 30.47 8.44 -32.33
C GLY A 404 31.00 8.59 -30.90
N ASP A 405 30.92 9.78 -30.29
CA ASP A 405 31.33 10.00 -28.90
C ASP A 405 30.12 9.91 -27.96
N THR A 406 29.95 8.77 -27.30
CA THR A 406 28.85 8.56 -26.35
C THR A 406 29.12 9.16 -24.98
N ARG A 407 30.36 9.55 -24.65
CA ARG A 407 30.80 9.82 -23.26
C ARG A 407 29.97 10.90 -22.57
N SER A 408 29.55 11.91 -23.31
CA SER A 408 28.71 13.01 -22.83
C SER A 408 27.26 12.55 -22.55
N TYR A 409 26.73 11.68 -23.42
CA TYR A 409 25.40 11.07 -23.28
C TYR A 409 25.37 10.06 -22.13
N ASP A 410 26.39 9.19 -22.03
CA ASP A 410 26.59 8.27 -20.92
C ASP A 410 26.69 9.03 -19.58
N LYS A 411 27.44 10.14 -19.54
CA LYS A 411 27.59 10.99 -18.35
C LYS A 411 26.27 11.64 -17.91
N PHE A 412 25.39 12.00 -18.85
CA PHE A 412 24.04 12.45 -18.56
C PHE A 412 23.20 11.31 -17.97
N LEU A 413 23.13 10.13 -18.63
CA LEU A 413 22.34 9.00 -18.15
C LEU A 413 22.77 8.49 -16.77
N ASN A 414 24.06 8.57 -16.43
CA ASN A 414 24.57 8.16 -15.11
C ASN A 414 24.42 9.22 -14.00
N GLY A 415 23.99 10.45 -14.31
CA GLY A 415 23.95 11.57 -13.35
C GLY A 415 22.64 12.37 -13.29
N VAL A 416 21.74 12.19 -14.25
CA VAL A 416 20.42 12.83 -14.25
C VAL A 416 19.45 12.10 -13.33
N HIS A 417 18.63 12.85 -12.61
CA HIS A 417 17.53 12.29 -11.82
C HIS A 417 16.30 12.08 -12.72
N SER A 418 15.70 10.88 -12.63
CA SER A 418 14.39 10.59 -13.24
C SER A 418 13.31 10.64 -12.18
N TYR A 419 12.28 11.45 -12.41
CA TYR A 419 11.08 11.42 -11.60
C TYR A 419 10.21 10.18 -11.90
N ALA A 420 9.56 9.65 -10.86
CA ALA A 420 8.38 8.78 -10.90
C ALA A 420 8.32 7.64 -11.96
N SER A 421 9.43 6.99 -12.31
CA SER A 421 9.47 5.88 -13.30
C SER A 421 8.94 6.19 -14.72
N PHE A 422 8.78 7.46 -15.09
CA PHE A 422 8.16 7.89 -16.36
C PHE A 422 9.14 8.44 -17.41
N ASP A 423 10.45 8.16 -17.30
CA ASP A 423 11.49 8.72 -18.19
C ASP A 423 11.49 10.27 -18.17
N LEU A 424 11.25 10.87 -16.99
CA LEU A 424 11.13 12.32 -16.79
C LEU A 424 12.41 12.89 -16.17
N ALA A 425 13.31 13.36 -17.03
CA ALA A 425 14.62 13.88 -16.68
C ALA A 425 14.55 15.29 -16.05
N ASP A 426 15.08 15.46 -14.84
CA ASP A 426 15.19 16.78 -14.20
C ASP A 426 16.23 17.69 -14.89
N LEU A 427 15.83 18.93 -15.22
CA LEU A 427 16.68 19.87 -15.95
C LEU A 427 17.89 20.36 -15.13
N GLY A 428 17.82 20.31 -13.80
CA GLY A 428 18.88 20.75 -12.88
C GLY A 428 20.03 19.76 -12.78
N THR A 429 19.72 18.49 -12.55
CA THR A 429 20.68 17.38 -12.56
C THR A 429 21.25 17.12 -13.96
N MET A 430 20.49 17.38 -15.03
CA MET A 430 21.03 17.44 -16.39
C MET A 430 22.14 18.49 -16.51
N VAL A 431 21.89 19.74 -16.06
CA VAL A 431 22.92 20.80 -16.08
C VAL A 431 24.11 20.45 -15.20
N THR A 432 23.89 19.95 -13.99
CA THR A 432 24.97 19.54 -13.08
C THR A 432 25.85 18.46 -13.73
N SER A 433 25.25 17.44 -14.34
CA SER A 433 25.95 16.35 -15.03
C SER A 433 26.73 16.82 -16.27
N LEU A 434 26.18 17.75 -17.05
CA LEU A 434 26.76 18.20 -18.32
C LEU A 434 27.62 19.48 -18.20
N SER A 435 27.63 20.14 -17.04
CA SER A 435 28.34 21.40 -16.73
C SER A 435 29.78 21.49 -17.26
N SER A 436 30.55 20.44 -17.00
CA SER A 436 31.96 20.28 -17.38
C SER A 436 32.19 19.77 -18.81
N THR A 437 31.13 19.62 -19.61
CA THR A 437 31.16 19.11 -20.99
C THR A 437 30.57 20.13 -21.98
N TYR A 438 29.38 20.66 -21.67
CA TYR A 438 28.68 21.68 -22.48
C TYR A 438 28.54 22.98 -21.69
N THR A 439 29.67 23.58 -21.34
CA THR A 439 29.76 24.67 -20.36
C THR A 439 28.93 25.90 -20.70
N ASP A 440 28.81 26.26 -21.98
CA ASP A 440 28.04 27.46 -22.37
C ASP A 440 26.55 27.15 -22.53
N GLU A 441 26.20 25.94 -22.98
CA GLU A 441 24.82 25.46 -23.16
C GLU A 441 24.14 25.26 -21.80
N THR A 442 24.84 24.61 -20.87
CA THR A 442 24.36 24.40 -19.51
C THR A 442 24.27 25.70 -18.71
N LYS A 443 25.16 26.68 -18.93
CA LYS A 443 25.02 28.04 -18.38
C LYS A 443 23.80 28.79 -18.93
N LYS A 444 23.50 28.67 -20.24
CA LYS A 444 22.27 29.22 -20.81
C LYS A 444 21.04 28.57 -20.18
N LEU A 445 21.06 27.25 -19.95
CA LEU A 445 19.96 26.52 -19.31
C LEU A 445 19.80 26.87 -17.82
N LYS A 446 20.88 27.00 -17.04
CA LYS A 446 20.84 27.55 -15.66
C LYS A 446 20.24 28.96 -15.65
N SER A 447 20.69 29.84 -16.54
CA SER A 447 20.13 31.19 -16.64
C SER A 447 18.66 31.20 -17.05
N ALA A 448 18.22 30.33 -17.97
CA ALA A 448 16.84 30.28 -18.44
C ALA A 448 15.89 29.69 -17.39
N MET A 449 16.31 28.67 -16.64
CA MET A 449 15.56 28.11 -15.52
C MET A 449 15.44 29.09 -14.37
N ASN A 450 16.54 29.77 -14.01
CA ASN A 450 16.54 30.81 -12.97
C ASN A 450 15.67 32.03 -13.37
N ASP A 451 15.58 32.36 -14.66
CA ASP A 451 14.66 33.37 -15.19
C ASP A 451 13.18 32.95 -15.06
N MET A 452 12.90 31.65 -15.04
CA MET A 452 11.55 31.04 -15.12
C MET A 452 10.98 30.66 -13.75
N LEU A 453 11.81 30.23 -12.79
CA LEU A 453 11.38 29.83 -11.45
C LEU A 453 10.97 31.05 -10.60
N ILE A 454 9.77 31.02 -10.03
CA ILE A 454 9.21 32.09 -9.17
C ILE A 454 9.42 31.76 -7.68
N ASP A 455 9.25 30.49 -7.32
CA ASP A 455 9.59 29.87 -6.03
C ASP A 455 9.44 28.35 -6.20
N GLY A 456 10.02 27.58 -5.29
CA GLY A 456 9.85 26.13 -5.28
C GLY A 456 10.62 25.47 -4.14
N THR A 457 10.15 24.31 -3.73
CA THR A 457 10.70 23.54 -2.61
C THR A 457 10.82 22.06 -3.01
N THR A 458 11.88 21.41 -2.53
CA THR A 458 12.20 20.00 -2.83
C THR A 458 12.78 19.30 -1.60
N THR A 459 12.59 17.99 -1.49
CA THR A 459 13.36 17.12 -0.58
C THR A 459 14.42 16.30 -1.34
N ILE A 460 14.53 16.47 -2.66
CA ILE A 460 15.40 15.70 -3.55
C ILE A 460 16.60 16.57 -3.94
N ALA A 461 17.79 16.21 -3.45
CA ALA A 461 19.01 16.98 -3.65
C ALA A 461 19.35 17.22 -5.14
N ASN A 462 19.87 18.42 -5.45
CA ASN A 462 20.32 18.86 -6.78
C ASN A 462 19.23 18.96 -7.87
N THR A 463 17.94 18.78 -7.53
CA THR A 463 16.82 18.91 -8.49
C THR A 463 16.34 20.36 -8.68
N CYS A 464 15.69 20.64 -9.80
CA CYS A 464 15.09 21.95 -10.11
C CYS A 464 13.56 21.96 -10.11
N GLY A 465 12.90 20.81 -9.93
CA GLY A 465 11.43 20.71 -9.89
C GLY A 465 10.75 20.91 -11.25
N MET A 466 11.49 20.74 -12.35
CA MET A 466 11.00 20.80 -13.73
C MET A 466 11.64 19.69 -14.55
N SER A 467 10.82 18.92 -15.26
CA SER A 467 11.24 17.77 -16.04
C SER A 467 11.15 17.96 -17.56
N LEU A 468 11.71 17.01 -18.29
CA LEU A 468 11.60 16.82 -19.74
C LEU A 468 11.47 15.31 -20.00
N TYR A 469 10.60 14.88 -20.91
CA TYR A 469 10.61 13.48 -21.34
C TYR A 469 11.90 13.16 -22.08
N PHE A 470 12.63 12.15 -21.62
CA PHE A 470 13.88 11.70 -22.21
C PHE A 470 14.02 10.19 -21.99
N PRO A 471 14.35 9.37 -23.01
CA PRO A 471 14.52 7.93 -22.81
C PRO A 471 15.78 7.62 -21.99
N LEU A 472 15.64 7.42 -20.68
CA LEU A 472 16.75 7.40 -19.72
C LEU A 472 17.46 6.04 -19.60
N SER A 473 17.45 5.22 -20.65
CA SER A 473 18.09 3.89 -20.64
C SER A 473 19.29 3.75 -21.59
N ASN A 474 20.33 3.08 -21.08
CA ASN A 474 21.60 2.81 -21.77
C ASN A 474 21.56 1.56 -22.69
N SER A 475 20.39 1.13 -23.16
CA SER A 475 20.23 -0.09 -23.98
C SER A 475 19.11 0.06 -25.00
N THR A 476 19.35 -0.39 -26.24
CA THR A 476 18.40 -0.23 -27.35
C THR A 476 17.11 -1.01 -27.17
N ALA A 477 17.14 -2.15 -26.46
CA ALA A 477 15.93 -2.93 -26.15
C ALA A 477 15.06 -2.24 -25.08
N ASP A 478 15.70 -1.51 -24.16
CA ASP A 478 14.99 -0.70 -23.17
C ASP A 478 14.50 0.61 -23.79
N LEU A 479 15.21 1.16 -24.79
CA LEU A 479 14.78 2.31 -25.58
C LEU A 479 13.54 1.99 -26.44
N ASP A 480 13.50 0.80 -27.07
CA ASP A 480 12.29 0.22 -27.67
C ASP A 480 11.18 0.01 -26.62
N THR A 481 11.51 -0.29 -25.36
CA THR A 481 10.53 -0.44 -24.27
C THR A 481 9.95 0.90 -23.83
N SER A 482 10.77 1.94 -23.65
CA SER A 482 10.33 3.33 -23.41
C SER A 482 9.42 3.84 -24.54
N LEU A 483 9.73 3.51 -25.79
CA LEU A 483 8.86 3.78 -26.94
C LEU A 483 7.56 2.99 -26.93
N VAL A 484 7.59 1.70 -26.58
CA VAL A 484 6.38 0.90 -26.43
C VAL A 484 5.50 1.47 -25.33
N ILE A 485 6.07 1.92 -24.20
CA ILE A 485 5.36 2.62 -23.13
C ILE A 485 4.72 3.91 -23.67
N LEU A 486 5.47 4.80 -24.34
CA LEU A 486 4.94 6.02 -24.98
C LEU A 486 3.80 5.75 -25.99
N ASN A 487 3.94 4.70 -26.79
CA ASN A 487 3.00 4.34 -27.87
C ASN A 487 1.75 3.62 -27.33
N TYR A 488 1.87 2.91 -26.20
CA TYR A 488 0.77 2.17 -25.58
C TYR A 488 -0.02 3.03 -24.57
N LEU A 489 0.66 3.96 -23.88
CA LEU A 489 0.05 4.87 -22.89
C LEU A 489 -0.48 6.19 -23.48
N GLY A 490 -0.03 6.59 -24.68
CA GLY A 490 -0.66 7.66 -25.49
C GLY A 490 0.13 8.96 -25.60
N GLY A 491 1.17 9.19 -24.80
CA GLY A 491 2.01 10.41 -24.86
C GLY A 491 2.77 10.61 -26.18
N SER A 492 3.03 9.53 -26.93
CA SER A 492 3.63 9.57 -28.27
C SER A 492 2.96 10.56 -29.22
N ASP A 493 1.62 10.63 -29.22
CA ASP A 493 0.85 11.50 -30.10
C ASP A 493 1.15 13.00 -29.86
N TYR A 494 1.62 13.39 -28.68
CA TYR A 494 2.08 14.77 -28.41
C TYR A 494 3.59 14.90 -28.54
N ILE A 495 4.38 14.11 -27.81
CA ILE A 495 5.85 14.27 -27.71
C ILE A 495 6.55 14.11 -29.07
N GLN A 496 6.12 13.14 -29.89
CA GLN A 496 6.77 12.89 -31.19
C GLN A 496 6.31 13.89 -32.27
N ASN A 497 5.05 14.34 -32.23
CA ASN A 497 4.46 15.22 -33.25
C ASN A 497 4.65 16.72 -32.95
N THR A 498 4.64 17.10 -31.67
CA THR A 498 4.78 18.48 -31.16
C THR A 498 5.98 18.58 -30.19
N PRO A 499 7.21 18.24 -30.64
CA PRO A 499 8.40 18.33 -29.79
C PRO A 499 8.76 19.79 -29.49
N ILE A 500 9.35 20.02 -28.31
CA ILE A 500 9.62 21.37 -27.77
C ILE A 500 10.50 22.26 -28.65
N ASN A 501 11.42 21.70 -29.44
CA ASN A 501 12.23 22.39 -30.43
C ASN A 501 12.75 21.39 -31.49
N ALA A 502 13.47 21.88 -32.51
CA ALA A 502 13.95 21.06 -33.61
C ALA A 502 15.19 20.21 -33.23
N GLU A 503 15.99 20.70 -32.30
CA GLU A 503 17.27 20.14 -31.85
C GLU A 503 17.06 18.93 -30.92
N TYR A 504 16.10 19.02 -30.00
CA TYR A 504 15.55 17.91 -29.23
C TYR A 504 14.93 16.86 -30.15
N LYS A 505 14.13 17.27 -31.15
CA LYS A 505 13.62 16.33 -32.17
C LYS A 505 14.76 15.65 -32.94
N ALA A 506 15.85 16.37 -33.24
CA ALA A 506 17.00 15.81 -33.93
C ALA A 506 17.76 14.81 -33.04
N LEU A 507 18.00 15.12 -31.77
CA LEU A 507 18.60 14.21 -30.80
C LEU A 507 17.75 12.94 -30.64
N MET A 508 16.45 13.12 -30.38
CA MET A 508 15.50 12.00 -30.30
C MET A 508 15.54 11.17 -31.59
N ASN A 509 15.43 11.78 -32.77
CA ASN A 509 15.54 11.05 -34.04
C ASN A 509 16.88 10.30 -34.18
N THR A 510 18.01 10.85 -33.71
CA THR A 510 19.32 10.17 -33.73
C THR A 510 19.29 8.91 -32.86
N LEU A 511 18.88 9.05 -31.59
CA LEU A 511 18.72 7.92 -30.63
C LEU A 511 17.75 6.85 -31.15
N LEU A 512 16.72 7.27 -31.89
CA LEU A 512 15.70 6.41 -32.50
C LEU A 512 16.09 5.87 -33.89
N SER A 513 17.21 6.31 -34.47
CA SER A 513 17.63 5.90 -35.82
C SER A 513 18.58 4.71 -35.81
N GLU A 514 19.36 4.49 -34.74
CA GLU A 514 20.33 3.39 -34.64
C GLU A 514 19.66 2.00 -34.68
N THR A 515 18.37 1.91 -34.36
CA THR A 515 17.56 0.69 -34.50
C THR A 515 17.19 0.34 -35.96
N SER A 516 17.54 1.18 -36.94
CA SER A 516 17.04 1.09 -38.34
C SER A 516 18.12 1.03 -39.46
N GLY A 517 19.37 0.65 -39.14
CA GLY A 517 20.55 0.78 -40.03
C GLY A 517 21.17 -0.51 -40.62
N GLY A 518 20.37 -1.50 -41.03
CA GLY A 518 20.83 -2.90 -41.21
C GLY A 518 21.14 -3.47 -42.61
N THR A 519 21.57 -2.72 -43.64
CA THR A 519 22.16 -3.33 -44.88
C THR A 519 22.92 -2.32 -45.75
N SER A 520 23.85 -2.80 -46.59
CA SER A 520 24.81 -1.96 -47.32
C SER A 520 24.57 -1.85 -48.83
N SER A 521 24.97 -0.72 -49.41
CA SER A 521 25.62 -0.67 -50.73
C SER A 521 26.43 0.64 -50.89
N SER A 522 27.30 0.69 -51.90
CA SER A 522 28.35 1.71 -52.03
C SER A 522 28.10 2.72 -53.16
N THR A 523 28.62 3.94 -52.99
CA THR A 523 29.08 4.88 -54.04
C THR A 523 28.12 5.26 -55.17
N SER A 524 27.69 6.53 -55.18
CA SER A 524 28.05 7.49 -56.25
C SER A 524 27.60 8.91 -55.91
N LYS A 525 28.07 9.92 -56.67
CA LYS A 525 27.78 11.35 -56.48
C LYS A 525 26.66 11.84 -57.43
N PRO A 526 26.09 13.04 -57.24
CA PRO A 526 24.71 13.37 -57.62
C PRO A 526 24.58 13.88 -59.06
N ASP A 527 23.34 14.06 -59.52
CA ASP A 527 23.02 15.10 -60.50
C ASP A 527 21.59 15.66 -60.36
N ASN A 528 21.31 16.71 -61.14
CA ASN A 528 20.12 17.56 -61.12
C ASN A 528 18.90 16.89 -61.80
N SER A 529 17.67 17.23 -61.39
CA SER A 529 16.91 18.28 -62.11
C SER A 529 15.44 18.47 -61.68
N SER A 530 15.11 19.75 -61.51
CA SER A 530 13.84 20.44 -61.76
C SER A 530 12.54 19.67 -62.14
N SER A 531 11.48 19.96 -61.36
CA SER A 531 10.27 20.69 -61.78
C SER A 531 8.89 19.98 -61.78
N LYS A 532 7.88 20.78 -61.37
CA LYS A 532 6.46 20.77 -61.80
C LYS A 532 5.59 19.54 -61.43
N LYS A 533 4.27 19.66 -61.30
CA LYS A 533 3.33 20.76 -60.95
C LYS A 533 1.92 20.13 -60.88
N GLU A 534 0.99 20.72 -60.12
CA GLU A 534 -0.48 20.48 -60.22
C GLU A 534 -0.97 19.04 -59.89
N SER A 535 -2.24 18.78 -59.54
CA SER A 535 -3.23 19.64 -58.86
C SER A 535 -4.46 18.83 -58.39
N ASN A 536 -5.18 19.41 -57.43
CA ASN A 536 -6.64 19.40 -57.30
C ASN A 536 -7.43 18.13 -56.91
N SER A 537 -8.36 18.41 -55.99
CA SER A 537 -9.77 17.96 -55.93
C SER A 537 -10.14 16.73 -55.08
N SER A 538 -11.36 16.65 -54.52
CA SER A 538 -12.27 17.68 -53.97
C SER A 538 -13.49 17.02 -53.31
N SER A 539 -14.25 17.79 -52.51
CA SER A 539 -15.68 17.56 -52.18
C SER A 539 -15.99 16.44 -51.16
N LYS A 540 -17.06 16.48 -50.34
CA LYS A 540 -18.02 17.58 -50.05
C LYS A 540 -18.78 17.36 -48.72
N THR A 541 -19.16 18.48 -48.09
CA THR A 541 -20.39 18.80 -47.28
C THR A 541 -21.38 17.67 -46.91
N GLU A 542 -22.03 17.65 -45.74
CA GLU A 542 -23.01 18.61 -45.14
C GLU A 542 -23.06 18.42 -43.59
N SER A 543 -23.22 19.41 -42.68
CA SER A 543 -24.31 20.38 -42.38
C SER A 543 -25.62 19.73 -41.88
N SER A 544 -26.35 20.20 -40.84
CA SER A 544 -26.35 21.50 -40.13
C SER A 544 -27.01 21.46 -38.72
N SER A 545 -26.72 22.48 -37.88
CA SER A 545 -27.62 23.41 -37.10
C SER A 545 -28.96 22.92 -36.46
N SER A 546 -29.54 23.48 -35.36
CA SER A 546 -29.19 24.44 -34.27
C SER A 546 -30.37 24.45 -33.21
N LYS A 547 -30.78 25.42 -32.35
CA LYS A 547 -30.54 26.88 -32.09
C LYS A 547 -31.32 27.38 -30.81
N LYS A 548 -30.76 28.29 -29.97
CA LYS A 548 -31.44 29.39 -29.17
C LYS A 548 -32.54 29.01 -28.10
N GLU A 549 -32.93 29.78 -27.06
CA GLU A 549 -32.49 31.05 -26.39
C GLU A 549 -33.15 31.30 -24.99
N GLU A 550 -32.50 32.12 -24.12
CA GLU A 550 -33.01 33.19 -23.19
C GLU A 550 -34.26 33.03 -22.25
N SER A 551 -34.51 33.86 -21.21
CA SER A 551 -33.72 34.83 -20.38
C SER A 551 -34.48 35.34 -19.12
N SER A 552 -33.75 35.97 -18.17
CA SER A 552 -34.24 36.93 -17.13
C SER A 552 -35.15 36.37 -16.00
N SER A 553 -35.50 37.06 -14.88
CA SER A 553 -35.23 38.44 -14.39
C SER A 553 -35.03 38.49 -12.84
N SER A 554 -35.30 39.63 -12.17
CA SER A 554 -34.92 39.97 -10.76
C SER A 554 -35.78 41.10 -10.12
N LYS A 555 -35.48 41.52 -8.86
CA LYS A 555 -36.02 42.65 -8.00
C LYS A 555 -37.22 42.32 -7.08
N LYS A 556 -37.49 42.98 -5.92
CA LYS A 556 -36.76 43.94 -5.02
C LYS A 556 -37.53 44.11 -3.67
N GLU A 557 -36.83 44.56 -2.61
CA GLU A 557 -37.33 45.40 -1.47
C GLU A 557 -38.44 44.80 -0.55
N GLU A 558 -38.75 45.28 0.66
CA GLU A 558 -38.24 46.41 1.48
C GLU A 558 -38.24 46.11 3.01
N SER A 559 -38.16 47.14 3.87
CA SER A 559 -37.85 47.07 5.32
C SER A 559 -39.06 47.18 6.28
N SER A 560 -38.91 46.77 7.57
CA SER A 560 -38.81 47.73 8.72
C SER A 560 -39.29 47.25 10.12
N SER A 561 -38.42 47.48 11.12
CA SER A 561 -38.73 48.08 12.45
C SER A 561 -39.43 47.33 13.64
N SER A 562 -38.77 47.52 14.81
CA SER A 562 -39.33 47.92 16.13
C SER A 562 -39.67 46.89 17.24
N LYS A 563 -38.95 47.04 18.37
CA LYS A 563 -39.39 47.26 19.79
C LYS A 563 -40.63 46.53 20.35
N ALA A 564 -40.72 46.16 21.64
CA ALA A 564 -39.81 46.19 22.80
C ALA A 564 -40.49 45.47 24.01
N GLU A 565 -39.95 45.66 25.23
CA GLU A 565 -40.50 45.29 26.54
C GLU A 565 -40.42 43.77 26.86
N SER A 566 -39.77 43.29 27.93
CA SER A 566 -39.73 43.63 29.38
C SER A 566 -40.95 43.11 30.16
N SER A 567 -40.88 42.73 31.45
CA SER A 567 -39.80 42.90 32.44
C SER A 567 -39.95 41.96 33.65
N SER A 568 -38.83 41.58 34.29
CA SER A 568 -38.69 41.44 35.76
C SER A 568 -39.46 40.27 36.46
N SER A 569 -39.21 39.85 37.72
CA SER A 569 -38.20 40.28 38.72
C SER A 569 -38.07 39.29 39.91
N LYS A 570 -36.83 39.17 40.45
CA LYS A 570 -36.47 39.21 41.91
C LYS A 570 -36.96 38.05 42.83
N LYS A 571 -36.32 37.72 43.96
CA LYS A 571 -35.07 38.16 44.62
C LYS A 571 -34.61 37.11 45.65
N ASP A 572 -33.29 37.01 45.85
CA ASP A 572 -32.48 37.03 47.11
C ASP A 572 -32.96 36.25 48.38
N ASP A 573 -32.16 35.98 49.43
CA ASP A 573 -30.87 36.49 49.95
C ASP A 573 -30.05 35.31 50.54
N SER A 574 -28.74 35.14 50.26
CA SER A 574 -27.54 35.61 51.01
C SER A 574 -27.33 34.99 52.42
N SER A 575 -26.14 34.91 53.03
CA SER A 575 -24.77 35.42 52.77
C SER A 575 -23.72 34.37 53.26
N SER A 576 -22.38 34.49 53.26
CA SER A 576 -21.37 35.58 53.18
C SER A 576 -20.02 35.01 52.66
N LYS A 577 -19.27 35.60 51.70
CA LYS A 577 -18.34 36.76 51.75
C LYS A 577 -17.03 36.56 52.57
N PRO A 578 -15.87 37.21 52.23
CA PRO A 578 -15.55 38.05 51.05
C PRO A 578 -14.15 37.82 50.36
N ASP A 579 -13.95 38.42 49.18
CA ASP A 579 -12.74 39.03 48.55
C ASP A 579 -11.34 38.33 48.65
N SER A 580 -10.48 38.23 47.62
CA SER A 580 -10.44 38.60 46.18
C SER A 580 -9.21 37.86 45.53
N SER A 581 -8.68 38.05 44.30
CA SER A 581 -8.77 39.09 43.25
C SER A 581 -8.34 38.55 41.84
N THR A 582 -8.30 39.46 40.85
CA THR A 582 -7.76 39.43 39.47
C THR A 582 -6.86 38.28 38.95
N GLY A 583 -7.18 37.75 37.75
CA GLY A 583 -6.21 37.16 36.81
C GLY A 583 -6.77 36.10 35.83
N THR A 584 -6.90 36.45 34.53
CA THR A 584 -7.02 35.58 33.32
C THR A 584 -7.52 34.13 33.45
N ALA A 585 -8.64 33.79 32.77
CA ALA A 585 -9.19 32.44 32.70
C ALA A 585 -8.77 31.67 31.42
N ASN A 586 -8.37 30.41 31.59
CA ASN A 586 -8.10 29.46 30.51
C ASN A 586 -9.40 28.76 30.06
N SER A 587 -9.56 28.52 28.76
CA SER A 587 -10.49 27.53 28.21
C SER A 587 -9.89 26.11 28.34
N ASN A 588 -10.72 25.09 28.57
CA ASN A 588 -10.26 23.78 29.00
C ASN A 588 -10.91 22.64 28.18
N SER A 589 -10.20 21.52 28.01
CA SER A 589 -10.53 20.45 27.05
C SER A 589 -11.65 19.52 27.55
N SER A 590 -12.90 19.84 27.23
CA SER A 590 -14.07 19.09 27.73
C SER A 590 -14.19 17.68 27.12
N LEU A 591 -14.02 17.53 25.80
CA LEU A 591 -13.99 16.23 25.10
C LEU A 591 -12.80 15.32 25.44
N ALA A 592 -11.78 15.79 26.16
CA ALA A 592 -10.66 14.94 26.62
C ALA A 592 -11.02 14.00 27.80
N LYS A 593 -12.31 13.65 27.94
CA LYS A 593 -12.90 12.82 29.01
C LYS A 593 -13.96 11.85 28.50
N LEU A 594 -13.78 11.33 27.27
CA LEU A 594 -14.57 10.22 26.74
C LEU A 594 -14.21 8.91 27.45
N ASP A 595 -14.77 8.74 28.65
CA ASP A 595 -14.69 7.47 29.38
C ASP A 595 -15.82 6.54 28.89
N LEU A 596 -15.45 5.29 28.63
CA LEU A 596 -16.32 4.25 28.08
C LEU A 596 -16.64 3.23 29.17
N GLU A 597 -17.92 3.00 29.43
CA GLU A 597 -18.41 2.01 30.38
C GLU A 597 -19.08 0.85 29.63
N VAL A 598 -18.43 -0.30 29.63
CA VAL A 598 -18.88 -1.51 28.92
C VAL A 598 -19.74 -2.34 29.86
N VAL A 599 -21.00 -2.58 29.49
CA VAL A 599 -21.92 -3.43 30.27
C VAL A 599 -22.01 -4.80 29.60
N GLU A 600 -21.22 -5.76 30.08
CA GLU A 600 -21.25 -7.14 29.55
C GLU A 600 -22.66 -7.74 29.69
N LYS A 601 -23.15 -8.39 28.62
CA LYS A 601 -24.47 -9.03 28.49
C LYS A 601 -24.68 -10.08 29.61
N GLY A 602 -25.42 -9.73 30.66
CA GLY A 602 -25.68 -10.55 31.85
C GLY A 602 -24.80 -10.25 33.08
N ALA A 603 -24.00 -9.17 33.05
CA ALA A 603 -23.24 -8.68 34.18
C ALA A 603 -23.93 -7.48 34.83
N LYS A 604 -24.24 -7.60 36.13
CA LYS A 604 -24.86 -6.51 36.90
C LYS A 604 -23.88 -5.34 37.07
N SER A 605 -24.08 -4.26 36.32
CA SER A 605 -23.49 -2.95 36.59
C SER A 605 -23.75 -2.55 38.05
N SER A 606 -22.77 -1.89 38.67
CA SER A 606 -22.77 -1.69 40.14
C SER A 606 -22.61 -0.24 40.60
N ASN A 607 -22.52 0.73 39.67
CA ASN A 607 -22.63 2.16 39.95
C ASN A 607 -23.26 2.89 38.75
N LYS A 608 -24.09 3.91 39.04
CA LYS A 608 -24.85 4.75 38.08
C LYS A 608 -25.88 4.01 37.23
N ASP A 609 -26.80 4.78 36.63
CA ASP A 609 -28.10 4.34 36.12
C ASP A 609 -28.07 3.65 34.73
N TYR A 610 -27.00 2.89 34.42
CA TYR A 610 -26.87 2.15 33.16
C TYR A 610 -27.46 0.73 33.26
N LYS A 611 -28.02 0.23 32.15
CA LYS A 611 -28.74 -1.04 32.09
C LYS A 611 -27.84 -2.19 31.63
N ASP A 612 -28.05 -3.36 32.23
CA ASP A 612 -27.61 -4.65 31.70
C ASP A 612 -28.50 -5.03 30.50
N ASP A 613 -28.23 -4.39 29.35
CA ASP A 613 -28.94 -4.62 28.09
C ASP A 613 -28.03 -4.99 26.89
N GLY A 614 -26.73 -5.20 27.13
CA GLY A 614 -25.77 -5.70 26.14
C GLY A 614 -25.09 -4.64 25.27
N TYR A 615 -24.99 -3.40 25.76
CA TYR A 615 -24.40 -2.26 25.05
C TYR A 615 -23.27 -1.63 25.88
N ALA A 616 -22.30 -1.01 25.22
CA ALA A 616 -21.38 -0.07 25.86
C ALA A 616 -21.92 1.36 25.77
N TYR A 617 -21.60 2.15 26.80
CA TYR A 617 -22.10 3.50 26.98
C TYR A 617 -20.96 4.49 27.20
N SER A 618 -21.05 5.67 26.61
CA SER A 618 -20.15 6.79 26.92
C SER A 618 -20.92 8.11 26.97
N GLN A 619 -20.63 8.93 27.98
CA GLN A 619 -21.25 10.25 28.14
C GLN A 619 -20.43 11.29 27.37
N LEU A 620 -20.99 11.75 26.24
CA LEU A 620 -20.51 12.91 25.51
C LEU A 620 -20.72 14.17 26.37
N PRO A 621 -19.81 15.17 26.38
CA PRO A 621 -20.02 16.41 27.10
C PRO A 621 -21.24 17.16 26.59
N LYS A 622 -22.19 17.50 27.48
CA LYS A 622 -23.49 18.07 27.09
C LYS A 622 -23.40 19.37 26.31
N GLU A 623 -22.43 20.20 26.66
CA GLU A 623 -22.16 21.47 25.98
C GLU A 623 -21.66 21.28 24.54
N GLU A 624 -21.06 20.12 24.23
CA GLU A 624 -20.43 19.81 22.93
C GLU A 624 -21.23 18.83 22.06
N ILE A 625 -22.38 18.31 22.50
CA ILE A 625 -23.27 17.46 21.68
C ILE A 625 -23.60 18.14 20.34
N LYS A 626 -23.81 19.47 20.36
CA LYS A 626 -24.10 20.29 19.17
C LYS A 626 -22.92 20.42 18.20
N ASN A 627 -21.69 20.14 18.65
CA ASN A 627 -20.49 20.15 17.83
C ASN A 627 -20.16 18.75 17.28
N ILE A 628 -20.99 17.72 17.47
CA ILE A 628 -20.69 16.37 16.97
C ILE A 628 -21.34 16.17 15.60
N ARG A 629 -20.54 15.84 14.57
CA ARG A 629 -21.07 15.40 13.27
C ARG A 629 -21.57 13.96 13.34
N GLY A 630 -20.83 13.09 14.02
CA GLY A 630 -21.19 11.69 14.12
C GLY A 630 -20.37 10.96 15.18
N VAL A 631 -21.02 9.99 15.82
CA VAL A 631 -20.37 9.05 16.73
C VAL A 631 -20.40 7.68 16.06
N TYR A 632 -19.22 7.09 15.93
CA TYR A 632 -19.05 5.74 15.42
C TYR A 632 -18.30 4.90 16.44
N TYR A 633 -18.28 3.59 16.24
CA TYR A 633 -17.42 2.69 16.97
C TYR A 633 -16.84 1.61 16.06
N THR A 634 -15.67 1.14 16.44
CA THR A 634 -14.99 -0.01 15.83
C THR A 634 -15.02 -1.17 16.81
N VAL A 635 -15.39 -2.35 16.32
CA VAL A 635 -15.27 -3.62 17.06
C VAL A 635 -13.90 -4.23 16.77
N LEU A 636 -13.11 -4.33 17.83
CA LEU A 636 -11.81 -4.96 17.91
C LEU A 636 -11.93 -6.37 18.49
N LYS A 637 -11.08 -7.30 18.06
CA LYS A 637 -10.90 -8.62 18.70
C LYS A 637 -9.42 -8.82 19.02
N ASN A 638 -9.11 -9.41 20.16
CA ASN A 638 -7.75 -9.77 20.55
C ASN A 638 -7.29 -10.99 19.72
N VAL A 639 -6.13 -10.84 19.08
CA VAL A 639 -5.53 -11.82 18.15
C VAL A 639 -4.14 -12.29 18.60
N ALA A 640 -3.72 -11.97 19.83
CA ALA A 640 -2.37 -12.26 20.34
C ALA A 640 -1.99 -13.77 20.29
N ILE A 641 -0.75 -14.04 19.85
CA ILE A 641 -0.21 -15.40 19.68
C ILE A 641 0.49 -15.92 20.97
N SER A 642 0.76 -15.06 21.95
CA SER A 642 1.51 -15.38 23.17
C SER A 642 0.84 -14.84 24.43
N ASP A 643 0.81 -15.65 25.51
CA ASP A 643 0.28 -15.28 26.83
C ASP A 643 1.09 -14.12 27.47
N GLY A 644 0.67 -12.88 27.25
CA GLY A 644 1.27 -11.69 27.86
C GLY A 644 0.62 -10.39 27.40
N ASP A 645 0.87 -10.01 26.15
CA ASP A 645 0.47 -8.74 25.56
C ASP A 645 -0.83 -8.86 24.74
N LYS A 646 -1.64 -7.80 24.67
CA LYS A 646 -2.89 -7.78 23.89
C LYS A 646 -2.70 -7.08 22.55
N ASN A 647 -2.87 -7.84 21.48
CA ASN A 647 -2.83 -7.33 20.11
C ASN A 647 -4.27 -7.25 19.57
N TRP A 648 -4.76 -6.05 19.29
CA TRP A 648 -6.14 -5.81 18.86
C TRP A 648 -6.25 -5.64 17.36
N ALA A 649 -7.15 -6.37 16.73
CA ALA A 649 -7.43 -6.30 15.29
C ALA A 649 -8.83 -5.71 15.03
N PRO A 650 -8.98 -4.75 14.10
CA PRO A 650 -10.28 -4.20 13.71
C PRO A 650 -11.03 -5.16 12.78
N TYR A 651 -12.19 -5.66 13.25
CA TYR A 651 -13.02 -6.59 12.48
C TYR A 651 -14.27 -5.95 11.89
N VAL A 652 -14.91 -5.01 12.58
CA VAL A 652 -15.93 -4.14 11.95
C VAL A 652 -15.66 -2.69 12.30
N ILE A 653 -15.48 -1.86 11.26
CA ILE A 653 -15.14 -0.43 11.39
C ILE A 653 -16.31 0.48 10.97
N TYR A 654 -16.41 1.63 11.63
CA TYR A 654 -17.40 2.69 11.41
C TYR A 654 -18.88 2.25 11.54
N ILE A 655 -19.20 1.47 12.58
CA ILE A 655 -20.60 1.25 12.96
C ILE A 655 -21.12 2.54 13.62
N PRO A 656 -22.26 3.13 13.22
CA PRO A 656 -22.80 4.31 13.88
C PRO A 656 -23.34 3.96 15.28
N ALA A 657 -23.04 4.79 16.27
CA ALA A 657 -23.61 4.67 17.62
C ALA A 657 -24.95 5.42 17.71
N GLU A 658 -25.89 4.93 18.52
CA GLU A 658 -27.09 5.69 18.88
C GLU A 658 -26.73 6.75 19.92
N VAL A 659 -27.18 8.00 19.76
CA VAL A 659 -26.93 9.09 20.73
C VAL A 659 -28.25 9.66 21.23
N ASP A 660 -28.43 9.69 22.56
CA ASP A 660 -29.66 10.20 23.20
C ASP A 660 -29.67 11.73 23.41
N ASP A 661 -30.83 12.26 23.83
CA ASP A 661 -31.06 13.69 24.10
C ASP A 661 -30.23 14.25 25.28
N LYS A 662 -29.47 13.41 25.98
CA LYS A 662 -28.59 13.75 27.10
C LYS A 662 -27.12 13.55 26.75
N GLY A 663 -26.80 13.14 25.52
CA GLY A 663 -25.45 12.87 25.05
C GLY A 663 -24.89 11.52 25.49
N ILE A 664 -25.75 10.55 25.82
CA ILE A 664 -25.29 9.17 26.01
C ILE A 664 -25.17 8.51 24.63
N ALA A 665 -23.93 8.21 24.23
CA ALA A 665 -23.65 7.33 23.11
C ALA A 665 -23.82 5.86 23.55
N LYS A 666 -24.53 5.08 22.74
CA LYS A 666 -24.88 3.67 22.95
C LYS A 666 -24.38 2.85 21.77
N MET A 667 -23.56 1.84 22.05
CA MET A 667 -22.85 1.01 21.08
C MET A 667 -23.22 -0.45 21.30
N ASP A 668 -23.70 -1.14 20.27
CA ASP A 668 -24.02 -2.58 20.36
C ASP A 668 -22.72 -3.37 20.53
N LEU A 669 -22.66 -4.24 21.54
CA LEU A 669 -21.54 -5.16 21.79
C LEU A 669 -21.70 -6.49 21.02
N ASP A 670 -22.83 -6.67 20.35
CA ASP A 670 -23.20 -7.87 19.63
C ASP A 670 -23.56 -7.60 18.14
N PRO A 671 -22.93 -6.64 17.41
CA PRO A 671 -23.35 -6.29 16.06
C PRO A 671 -23.00 -7.38 15.04
N THR A 672 -23.57 -7.29 13.84
CA THR A 672 -23.23 -8.24 12.76
C THR A 672 -21.81 -8.04 12.26
N LEU A 673 -20.97 -9.06 12.48
CA LEU A 673 -19.68 -9.29 11.83
C LEU A 673 -19.89 -10.03 10.51
N ILE A 674 -18.91 -9.96 9.63
CA ILE A 674 -18.84 -10.77 8.40
C ILE A 674 -17.57 -11.62 8.43
N GLY A 675 -17.67 -12.88 8.02
CA GLY A 675 -16.53 -13.75 7.83
C GLY A 675 -16.73 -14.74 6.69
N VAL A 676 -15.61 -15.21 6.14
CA VAL A 676 -15.56 -16.19 5.05
C VAL A 676 -15.47 -17.59 5.62
N VAL A 677 -16.22 -18.51 5.03
CA VAL A 677 -16.36 -19.90 5.46
C VAL A 677 -15.90 -20.80 4.32
N THR A 678 -14.81 -21.54 4.53
CA THR A 678 -14.18 -22.40 3.50
C THR A 678 -14.60 -23.88 3.57
N ASP A 679 -15.35 -24.26 4.60
CA ASP A 679 -16.11 -25.51 4.72
C ASP A 679 -17.43 -25.22 5.46
N LYS A 680 -18.54 -25.82 5.03
CA LYS A 680 -19.92 -25.42 5.41
C LYS A 680 -20.19 -25.42 6.91
N GLU A 681 -19.51 -26.30 7.64
CA GLU A 681 -19.67 -26.50 9.09
C GLU A 681 -18.52 -25.88 9.93
N ALA A 682 -17.57 -25.18 9.30
CA ALA A 682 -16.51 -24.46 10.01
C ALA A 682 -16.98 -23.11 10.61
N GLU A 683 -16.28 -22.66 11.66
CA GLU A 683 -16.36 -21.27 12.14
C GLU A 683 -15.97 -20.29 11.02
N PRO A 684 -16.61 -19.11 10.93
CA PRO A 684 -16.25 -18.10 9.95
C PRO A 684 -14.89 -17.45 10.27
N ASN A 685 -13.99 -17.48 9.28
CA ASN A 685 -12.77 -16.69 9.29
C ASN A 685 -13.17 -15.22 9.15
N LEU A 686 -13.21 -14.51 10.28
CA LEU A 686 -13.60 -13.11 10.33
C LEU A 686 -12.68 -12.27 9.44
N CYS A 687 -13.28 -11.33 8.69
CA CYS A 687 -12.58 -10.45 7.77
C CYS A 687 -12.63 -9.01 8.27
N PRO A 688 -11.57 -8.19 8.07
CA PRO A 688 -11.68 -6.74 8.16
C PRO A 688 -12.86 -6.27 7.30
N THR A 689 -13.87 -5.72 7.96
CA THR A 689 -15.17 -5.42 7.36
C THR A 689 -15.57 -3.99 7.62
N LYS A 690 -16.00 -3.29 6.56
CA LYS A 690 -16.50 -1.92 6.62
C LYS A 690 -18.00 -1.90 6.49
N PHE A 691 -18.69 -1.28 7.45
CA PHE A 691 -20.12 -1.02 7.32
C PHE A 691 -20.34 0.10 6.29
N LEU A 692 -21.22 -0.13 5.31
CA LEU A 692 -21.52 0.82 4.23
C LEU A 692 -22.85 1.57 4.43
N GLY A 693 -23.61 1.25 5.49
CA GLY A 693 -24.98 1.70 5.68
C GLY A 693 -26.01 0.74 5.08
N ASN A 694 -27.29 0.93 5.40
CA ASN A 694 -28.46 0.18 4.88
C ASN A 694 -28.45 -1.36 5.04
N GLY A 695 -27.51 -1.94 5.81
CA GLY A 695 -27.29 -3.39 5.90
C GLY A 695 -26.28 -3.95 4.89
N SER A 696 -25.59 -3.07 4.16
CA SER A 696 -24.48 -3.40 3.26
C SER A 696 -23.14 -3.37 3.99
N TYR A 697 -22.28 -4.32 3.66
CA TYR A 697 -20.95 -4.50 4.21
C TYR A 697 -19.94 -4.75 3.07
N ARG A 698 -18.68 -4.35 3.27
CA ARG A 698 -17.56 -4.72 2.40
C ARG A 698 -16.48 -5.38 3.23
N SER A 699 -16.14 -6.61 2.90
CA SER A 699 -15.10 -7.39 3.56
C SER A 699 -13.94 -7.61 2.59
N SER A 700 -12.71 -7.47 3.07
CA SER A 700 -11.50 -7.65 2.26
C SER A 700 -10.72 -8.89 2.71
N GLY A 701 -10.27 -9.69 1.75
CA GLY A 701 -9.30 -10.75 1.96
C GLY A 701 -8.27 -10.82 0.82
N SER A 702 -7.40 -11.80 0.92
CA SER A 702 -6.41 -12.16 -0.09
C SER A 702 -6.58 -13.64 -0.44
N LEU A 703 -6.52 -13.97 -1.72
CA LEU A 703 -6.42 -15.35 -2.20
C LEU A 703 -4.99 -15.60 -2.66
N SER A 704 -4.38 -16.69 -2.17
CA SER A 704 -3.02 -17.11 -2.52
C SER A 704 -3.05 -18.47 -3.23
N SER A 705 -2.17 -18.68 -4.21
CA SER A 705 -2.28 -19.76 -5.21
C SER A 705 -1.13 -20.78 -5.20
N THR A 706 -1.38 -21.98 -5.74
CA THR A 706 -0.34 -23.01 -6.02
C THR A 706 0.63 -22.60 -7.13
N ARG A 707 0.25 -21.63 -7.97
CA ARG A 707 1.12 -21.03 -8.98
C ARG A 707 1.83 -19.81 -8.42
N ASP A 708 3.17 -19.87 -8.51
CA ASP A 708 4.11 -18.78 -8.39
C ASP A 708 4.21 -18.08 -7.03
N LEU A 709 5.19 -18.50 -6.24
CA LEU A 709 5.70 -17.75 -5.08
C LEU A 709 6.63 -16.62 -5.56
N SER A 710 6.05 -15.73 -6.36
CA SER A 710 6.61 -14.45 -6.77
C SER A 710 5.59 -13.34 -6.49
N ASP A 711 5.17 -13.25 -5.23
CA ASP A 711 4.40 -12.15 -4.64
C ASP A 711 3.03 -11.86 -5.30
N GLU A 712 2.49 -12.82 -6.06
CA GLU A 712 1.19 -12.74 -6.75
C GLU A 712 -0.02 -12.91 -5.78
N TYR A 713 -0.13 -12.06 -4.77
CA TYR A 713 -1.31 -11.96 -3.89
C TYR A 713 -2.52 -11.43 -4.68
N LEU A 714 -3.54 -12.27 -4.88
CA LEU A 714 -4.81 -11.82 -5.46
C LEU A 714 -5.67 -11.21 -4.34
N TYR A 715 -5.62 -9.89 -4.18
CA TYR A 715 -6.49 -9.20 -3.22
C TYR A 715 -7.94 -9.22 -3.68
N VAL A 716 -8.78 -10.02 -3.01
CA VAL A 716 -10.19 -10.19 -3.35
C VAL A 716 -11.07 -9.47 -2.34
N ASN A 717 -11.71 -8.41 -2.82
CA ASN A 717 -12.71 -7.65 -2.10
C ASN A 717 -14.08 -8.28 -2.33
N ILE A 718 -14.75 -8.68 -1.26
CA ILE A 718 -16.07 -9.30 -1.29
C ILE A 718 -17.07 -8.29 -0.71
N THR A 719 -17.94 -7.77 -1.56
CA THR A 719 -19.07 -6.95 -1.13
C THR A 719 -20.23 -7.87 -0.79
N SER A 720 -20.84 -7.67 0.38
CA SER A 720 -21.94 -8.50 0.88
C SER A 720 -23.08 -7.64 1.42
N ASN A 721 -24.31 -8.13 1.27
CA ASN A 721 -25.48 -7.54 1.91
C ASN A 721 -26.03 -8.51 2.96
N VAL A 722 -26.42 -7.98 4.12
CA VAL A 722 -27.09 -8.73 5.18
C VAL A 722 -28.59 -8.45 5.12
N ASP A 723 -29.40 -9.52 5.06
CA ASP A 723 -30.86 -9.40 5.06
C ASP A 723 -31.43 -9.14 6.47
N LYS A 724 -32.73 -8.87 6.55
CA LYS A 724 -33.44 -8.62 7.83
C LYS A 724 -33.53 -9.82 8.77
N LYS A 725 -32.94 -10.98 8.42
CA LYS A 725 -32.84 -12.18 9.25
C LYS A 725 -31.40 -12.50 9.65
N GLY A 726 -30.42 -11.70 9.22
CA GLY A 726 -29.00 -11.95 9.47
C GLY A 726 -28.34 -12.86 8.43
N ASN A 727 -28.96 -13.15 7.29
CA ASN A 727 -28.28 -13.88 6.21
C ASN A 727 -27.38 -12.91 5.43
N ALA A 728 -26.07 -13.14 5.40
CA ALA A 728 -25.21 -12.51 4.41
C ALA A 728 -25.38 -13.19 3.04
N ALA A 729 -25.18 -12.43 1.98
CA ALA A 729 -25.00 -12.94 0.63
C ALA A 729 -23.90 -12.14 -0.07
N ILE A 730 -23.06 -12.82 -0.85
CA ILE A 730 -22.11 -12.17 -1.77
C ILE A 730 -22.91 -11.42 -2.84
N THR A 731 -22.69 -10.11 -2.96
CA THR A 731 -23.35 -9.24 -3.95
C THR A 731 -22.38 -8.63 -4.96
N GLY A 732 -21.08 -8.77 -4.75
CA GLY A 732 -20.04 -8.49 -5.73
C GLY A 732 -18.69 -9.01 -5.28
N ILE A 733 -17.85 -9.41 -6.24
CA ILE A 733 -16.44 -9.77 -6.02
C ILE A 733 -15.62 -8.91 -6.97
N THR A 734 -14.56 -8.28 -6.44
CA THR A 734 -13.55 -7.58 -7.26
C THR A 734 -12.15 -7.99 -6.82
N ALA A 735 -11.35 -8.45 -7.78
CA ALA A 735 -9.99 -8.92 -7.54
C ALA A 735 -8.97 -7.92 -8.10
N ASN A 736 -8.02 -7.48 -7.27
CA ASN A 736 -6.86 -6.73 -7.73
C ASN A 736 -5.75 -7.74 -8.07
N LEU A 737 -5.48 -7.92 -9.36
CA LEU A 737 -4.34 -8.67 -9.86
C LEU A 737 -3.06 -7.82 -9.73
N SER A 738 -2.06 -8.33 -9.01
CA SER A 738 -0.71 -7.73 -8.96
C SER A 738 0.21 -8.19 -10.10
N SER A 739 -0.29 -9.02 -11.03
CA SER A 739 0.54 -9.67 -12.06
C SER A 739 -0.05 -9.61 -13.48
N SER A 740 0.81 -9.90 -14.45
CA SER A 740 0.56 -9.71 -15.89
C SER A 740 -0.12 -10.91 -16.59
N SER A 741 -0.47 -11.99 -15.88
CA SER A 741 -1.18 -13.15 -16.45
C SER A 741 -2.71 -13.02 -16.35
N GLY A 742 -3.28 -12.20 -17.23
CA GLY A 742 -4.70 -11.84 -17.15
C GLY A 742 -5.70 -12.94 -17.56
N MET A 743 -6.59 -13.28 -16.62
CA MET A 743 -8.04 -13.27 -16.88
C MET A 743 -8.74 -12.58 -15.69
N PRO A 744 -9.71 -11.69 -15.90
CA PRO A 744 -10.39 -10.99 -14.82
C PRO A 744 -11.42 -11.90 -14.13
N ILE A 745 -11.36 -11.98 -12.80
CA ILE A 745 -12.39 -12.62 -11.97
C ILE A 745 -13.55 -11.64 -11.79
N THR A 746 -14.72 -12.00 -12.31
CA THR A 746 -15.95 -11.16 -12.31
C THR A 746 -17.05 -11.71 -11.43
N SER A 747 -16.95 -12.98 -11.07
CA SER A 747 -17.86 -13.76 -10.24
C SER A 747 -17.08 -14.75 -9.38
N LYS A 748 -17.72 -15.35 -8.38
CA LYS A 748 -17.12 -16.46 -7.63
C LYS A 748 -16.88 -17.72 -8.47
N ASP A 749 -17.61 -17.86 -9.58
CA ASP A 749 -17.58 -19.05 -10.44
C ASP A 749 -16.41 -18.97 -11.45
N ASP A 750 -15.74 -17.81 -11.55
CA ASP A 750 -14.49 -17.62 -12.31
C ASP A 750 -13.23 -18.06 -11.52
N ILE A 751 -13.39 -18.45 -10.25
CA ILE A 751 -12.30 -18.84 -9.36
C ILE A 751 -12.18 -20.38 -9.37
N ASP A 752 -11.24 -20.92 -10.15
CA ASP A 752 -10.95 -22.37 -10.13
C ASP A 752 -10.22 -22.77 -8.84
N LEU A 753 -11.02 -23.06 -7.80
CA LEU A 753 -10.55 -23.44 -6.46
C LEU A 753 -9.57 -24.63 -6.44
N SER A 754 -9.41 -25.39 -7.53
CA SER A 754 -8.43 -26.47 -7.63
C SER A 754 -6.98 -26.00 -7.78
N GLU A 755 -6.74 -24.72 -8.13
CA GLU A 755 -5.38 -24.12 -8.18
C GLU A 755 -5.08 -23.16 -7.01
N TRP A 756 -6.05 -22.81 -6.15
CA TRP A 756 -5.86 -21.89 -5.02
C TRP A 756 -5.55 -22.62 -3.71
N LEU A 757 -4.71 -22.00 -2.85
CA LEU A 757 -4.23 -22.59 -1.60
C LEU A 757 -4.96 -22.11 -0.35
N ALA A 758 -5.24 -20.81 -0.21
CA ALA A 758 -5.83 -20.28 1.02
C ALA A 758 -6.64 -19.00 0.79
N PHE A 759 -7.50 -18.69 1.76
CA PHE A 759 -8.09 -17.36 1.93
C PHE A 759 -7.47 -16.70 3.16
N GLU A 760 -6.54 -15.78 2.93
CA GLU A 760 -5.85 -15.03 3.97
C GLU A 760 -6.64 -13.77 4.31
N SER A 761 -6.87 -13.56 5.61
CA SER A 761 -7.49 -12.36 6.14
C SER A 761 -6.36 -11.41 6.59
N PRO A 762 -6.07 -10.30 5.87
CA PRO A 762 -4.95 -9.42 6.19
C PRO A 762 -5.27 -8.61 7.46
N ILE A 763 -4.87 -9.16 8.60
CA ILE A 763 -5.18 -8.65 9.93
C ILE A 763 -3.98 -7.88 10.48
N VAL A 764 -3.97 -6.56 10.22
CA VAL A 764 -3.08 -5.66 10.96
C VAL A 764 -3.56 -5.61 12.41
N SER A 765 -2.66 -5.89 13.35
CA SER A 765 -2.95 -5.81 14.78
C SER A 765 -2.23 -4.62 15.43
N TYR A 766 -2.85 -4.06 16.47
CA TYR A 766 -2.41 -2.87 17.18
C TYR A 766 -2.10 -3.21 18.64
N ILE A 767 -0.96 -2.75 19.14
CA ILE A 767 -0.61 -2.80 20.57
C ILE A 767 -1.03 -1.46 21.21
N PRO A 768 -1.94 -1.46 22.20
CA PRO A 768 -2.30 -0.24 22.91
C PRO A 768 -1.14 0.35 23.68
N ASP A 769 -0.96 1.66 23.56
CA ASP A 769 -0.06 2.42 24.43
C ASP A 769 -0.67 2.52 25.83
N GLU A 770 -0.12 1.80 26.81
CA GLU A 770 -0.59 1.83 28.21
C GLU A 770 -0.60 3.24 28.82
N LYS A 771 0.20 4.17 28.28
CA LYS A 771 0.28 5.57 28.74
C LYS A 771 -0.78 6.45 28.06
N GLU A 772 -1.23 6.08 26.87
CA GLU A 772 -2.17 6.83 26.04
C GLU A 772 -3.29 5.93 25.47
N PRO A 773 -4.13 5.30 26.32
CA PRO A 773 -5.18 4.36 25.91
C PRO A 773 -6.36 4.99 25.15
N ARG A 774 -6.19 6.24 24.69
CA ARG A 774 -7.13 7.07 23.92
C ARG A 774 -6.59 7.48 22.54
N LYS A 775 -5.40 7.00 22.14
CA LYS A 775 -5.01 6.97 20.71
C LYS A 775 -6.05 6.16 19.93
N HIS A 776 -6.34 6.55 18.69
CA HIS A 776 -7.14 5.73 17.79
C HIS A 776 -6.39 4.42 17.50
N TYR A 777 -7.10 3.31 17.28
CA TYR A 777 -6.50 1.98 17.06
C TYR A 777 -5.61 1.87 15.79
N SER A 778 -5.48 2.92 14.98
CA SER A 778 -4.54 3.03 13.87
C SER A 778 -3.30 3.91 14.14
N GLU A 779 -3.18 4.51 15.33
CA GLU A 779 -2.11 5.48 15.69
C GLU A 779 -1.02 4.90 16.60
N GLY A 780 -1.09 3.60 16.87
CA GLY A 780 -0.17 2.89 17.77
C GLY A 780 0.64 1.84 17.03
N LYS A 781 1.41 1.06 17.79
CA LYS A 781 2.44 0.21 17.20
C LYS A 781 1.81 -0.96 16.44
N GLU A 782 1.97 -0.93 15.12
CA GLU A 782 1.59 -2.03 14.24
C GLU A 782 2.35 -3.31 14.58
N GLY A 783 1.60 -4.40 14.72
CA GLY A 783 2.07 -5.76 14.73
C GLY A 783 1.48 -6.49 13.52
N LEU A 784 2.31 -6.76 12.52
CA LEU A 784 1.99 -7.68 11.42
C LEU A 784 1.74 -9.08 11.99
N MET A 785 0.51 -9.58 11.88
CA MET A 785 0.17 -10.97 12.18
C MET A 785 -0.67 -11.56 11.05
N GLY A 786 -0.07 -12.49 10.30
CA GLY A 786 -0.75 -13.17 9.20
C GLY A 786 -1.93 -14.01 9.69
N GLY A 787 -3.13 -13.66 9.25
CA GLY A 787 -4.34 -14.47 9.41
C GLY A 787 -4.37 -15.62 8.40
N GLU A 788 -3.43 -16.57 8.52
CA GLU A 788 -3.40 -17.79 7.73
C GLU A 788 -4.60 -18.69 8.06
N PHE A 789 -5.57 -18.79 7.14
CA PHE A 789 -6.70 -19.70 7.29
C PHE A 789 -6.96 -20.53 6.02
N SER A 790 -6.69 -21.83 6.19
CA SER A 790 -7.20 -23.02 5.48
C SER A 790 -7.69 -22.91 4.03
N LEU A 791 -7.15 -23.84 3.24
CA LEU A 791 -7.67 -24.42 2.00
C LEU A 791 -9.16 -24.21 1.81
N LEU A 792 -9.46 -23.66 0.64
CA LEU A 792 -10.77 -23.62 0.07
C LEU A 792 -11.18 -25.07 -0.22
N GLY A 793 -12.23 -25.57 0.45
CA GLY A 793 -12.96 -26.72 -0.08
C GLY A 793 -13.66 -26.33 -1.39
N ASP A 794 -14.37 -27.29 -2.01
CA ASP A 794 -15.06 -27.10 -3.29
C ASP A 794 -16.06 -25.91 -3.35
N ASN A 795 -16.35 -25.26 -2.22
CA ASN A 795 -17.11 -24.00 -2.12
C ASN A 795 -16.56 -23.15 -0.95
N PHE A 796 -16.40 -21.83 -1.15
CA PHE A 796 -16.41 -20.87 -0.05
C PHE A 796 -17.72 -20.07 -0.05
N ASP A 797 -18.11 -19.55 1.11
CA ASP A 797 -19.30 -18.71 1.29
C ASP A 797 -19.03 -17.60 2.32
N VAL A 798 -19.91 -16.59 2.37
CA VAL A 798 -19.85 -15.50 3.36
C VAL A 798 -20.98 -15.68 4.36
N LYS A 799 -20.65 -15.89 5.64
CA LYS A 799 -21.64 -15.86 6.73
C LYS A 799 -21.58 -14.51 7.45
N ALA A 800 -22.76 -13.98 7.74
CA ALA A 800 -22.93 -13.02 8.81
C ALA A 800 -23.01 -13.78 10.14
N CYS A 801 -22.40 -13.20 11.17
CA CYS A 801 -22.31 -13.77 12.52
C CYS A 801 -22.19 -12.65 13.55
N LYS A 802 -22.17 -12.98 14.84
CA LYS A 802 -22.08 -12.02 15.95
C LYS A 802 -20.89 -12.32 16.86
N PRO A 803 -20.39 -11.34 17.64
CA PRO A 803 -19.45 -11.58 18.73
C PRO A 803 -19.95 -12.68 19.68
N SER A 804 -21.24 -12.71 20.04
CA SER A 804 -21.77 -13.75 20.94
C SER A 804 -21.75 -15.18 20.37
N GLU A 805 -21.43 -15.36 19.10
CA GLU A 805 -21.33 -16.65 18.39
C GLU A 805 -19.86 -17.09 18.19
N ILE A 806 -18.88 -16.29 18.59
CA ILE A 806 -17.45 -16.53 18.33
C ILE A 806 -16.62 -16.19 19.57
N ALA A 807 -15.95 -17.18 20.15
CA ALA A 807 -15.13 -16.99 21.34
C ALA A 807 -13.97 -15.99 21.09
N GLY A 808 -13.68 -15.16 22.09
CA GLY A 808 -12.61 -14.18 22.03
C GLY A 808 -12.69 -13.14 23.14
N GLU A 809 -11.58 -12.44 23.36
CA GLU A 809 -11.63 -11.13 24.00
C GLU A 809 -11.92 -10.08 22.92
N TYR A 810 -12.88 -9.21 23.17
CA TYR A 810 -13.31 -8.15 22.24
C TYR A 810 -13.20 -6.80 22.92
N ALA A 811 -13.10 -5.74 22.13
CA ALA A 811 -13.18 -4.37 22.63
C ALA A 811 -13.89 -3.46 21.64
N VAL A 812 -14.46 -2.36 22.14
CA VAL A 812 -14.89 -1.25 21.29
C VAL A 812 -14.07 -0.03 21.62
N GLN A 813 -13.79 0.75 20.58
CA GLN A 813 -13.37 2.13 20.71
C GLN A 813 -14.43 3.00 20.04
N MET A 814 -14.91 4.00 20.75
CA MET A 814 -15.80 5.02 20.21
C MET A 814 -14.96 6.12 19.57
N SER A 815 -15.27 6.49 18.33
CA SER A 815 -14.73 7.65 17.63
C SER A 815 -15.81 8.71 17.49
N VAL A 816 -15.61 9.86 18.13
CA VAL A 816 -16.46 11.05 18.02
C VAL A 816 -15.82 12.00 17.03
N PHE A 817 -16.47 12.20 15.88
CA PHE A 817 -16.07 13.18 14.89
C PHE A 817 -16.88 14.45 15.10
N THR A 818 -16.19 15.58 15.34
CA THR A 818 -16.86 16.87 15.47
C THR A 818 -17.19 17.51 14.13
N ILE A 819 -18.08 18.51 14.12
CA ILE A 819 -18.34 19.38 12.98
C ILE A 819 -17.07 20.17 12.67
N ASP A 820 -16.36 20.62 13.71
CA ASP A 820 -15.00 21.11 13.64
C ASP A 820 -13.96 19.99 13.49
N GLY A 821 -14.25 18.93 12.72
CA GLY A 821 -13.28 18.06 12.07
C GLY A 821 -12.21 17.37 12.94
N LYS A 822 -12.38 17.34 14.27
CA LYS A 822 -11.50 16.63 15.20
C LYS A 822 -12.06 15.25 15.46
N GLU A 823 -11.18 14.28 15.62
CA GLU A 823 -11.52 12.97 16.17
C GLU A 823 -11.17 12.92 17.65
N TYR A 824 -12.10 12.43 18.45
CA TYR A 824 -11.90 12.14 19.87
C TYR A 824 -12.25 10.67 20.12
N CYS A 825 -11.26 9.88 20.50
CA CYS A 825 -11.46 8.49 20.85
C CYS A 825 -11.75 8.30 22.33
N SER A 826 -12.58 7.30 22.65
CA SER A 826 -12.70 6.81 24.02
C SER A 826 -11.48 5.96 24.43
N ASN A 827 -11.39 5.68 25.73
CA ASN A 827 -10.63 4.53 26.21
C ASN A 827 -11.10 3.26 25.46
N ILE A 828 -10.20 2.31 25.19
CA ILE A 828 -10.57 1.00 24.63
C ILE A 828 -11.32 0.18 25.70
N GLY A 829 -12.60 -0.08 25.47
CA GLY A 829 -13.48 -0.80 26.40
C GLY A 829 -13.54 -2.27 26.06
N CYS A 830 -12.93 -3.12 26.90
CA CYS A 830 -12.82 -4.57 26.67
C CYS A 830 -13.95 -5.36 27.34
N TRP A 831 -14.39 -6.45 26.72
CA TRP A 831 -15.19 -7.51 27.35
C TRP A 831 -14.70 -8.89 26.91
N THR A 832 -14.94 -9.93 27.73
CA THR A 832 -14.48 -11.29 27.40
C THR A 832 -15.65 -12.20 27.05
N ILE A 833 -15.84 -12.45 25.76
CA ILE A 833 -16.68 -13.56 25.26
C ILE A 833 -15.86 -14.85 25.39
N LYS A 834 -15.77 -15.33 26.64
CA LYS A 834 -15.07 -16.58 27.02
C LYS A 834 -15.56 -17.76 26.18
N ASP A 835 -16.85 -17.71 25.87
CA ASP A 835 -17.66 -18.79 25.38
C ASP A 835 -18.39 -18.25 24.13
N GLY A 836 -18.08 -18.79 22.93
CA GLY A 836 -18.62 -18.37 21.63
C GLY A 836 -20.07 -18.80 21.38
N ASN A 837 -20.86 -18.79 22.44
CA ASN A 837 -22.29 -18.96 22.56
C ASN A 837 -22.58 -18.42 23.96
N THR A 838 -23.65 -17.65 24.17
CA THR A 838 -23.94 -17.09 25.52
C THR A 838 -24.40 -18.12 26.57
N GLU A 839 -24.16 -19.41 26.30
CA GLU A 839 -24.23 -20.49 27.28
C GLU A 839 -22.82 -20.95 27.69
N LYS A 840 -22.64 -21.21 28.99
CA LYS A 840 -21.34 -21.52 29.60
C LYS A 840 -20.65 -22.72 28.92
N LEU A 841 -19.40 -22.55 28.47
CA LEU A 841 -18.62 -23.67 27.91
C LEU A 841 -18.63 -24.85 28.89
N LYS A 842 -18.98 -26.04 28.39
CA LYS A 842 -19.05 -27.23 29.23
C LYS A 842 -17.64 -27.71 29.54
N GLU A 843 -17.21 -27.55 30.79
CA GLU A 843 -15.94 -28.11 31.26
C GLU A 843 -16.04 -29.63 31.42
N GLN A 844 -15.16 -30.37 30.73
CA GLN A 844 -14.87 -31.77 31.02
C GLN A 844 -13.44 -31.92 31.53
N LYS A 845 -13.32 -32.39 32.78
CA LYS A 845 -12.02 -32.66 33.41
C LYS A 845 -11.36 -33.86 32.73
N VAL A 846 -10.06 -33.76 32.49
CA VAL A 846 -9.19 -34.79 31.91
C VAL A 846 -7.92 -34.92 32.74
N ASP A 847 -7.02 -35.85 32.39
CA ASP A 847 -5.71 -35.90 33.06
C ASP A 847 -4.98 -34.56 32.90
N LYS A 848 -4.46 -34.05 34.01
CA LYS A 848 -3.74 -32.77 34.15
C LYS A 848 -4.38 -31.56 33.45
N GLY A 849 -5.71 -31.51 33.30
CA GLY A 849 -6.35 -30.33 32.70
C GLY A 849 -7.86 -30.38 32.57
N VAL A 850 -8.38 -29.47 31.74
CA VAL A 850 -9.81 -29.32 31.41
C VAL A 850 -9.96 -29.11 29.91
N LEU A 851 -10.84 -29.86 29.27
CA LEU A 851 -11.35 -29.57 27.92
C LEU A 851 -12.62 -28.72 28.06
N LYS A 852 -12.77 -27.69 27.23
CA LYS A 852 -13.92 -26.76 27.22
C LYS A 852 -14.68 -26.87 25.90
N PHE A 853 -16.00 -27.08 25.98
CA PHE A 853 -16.83 -27.36 24.80
C PHE A 853 -17.97 -26.35 24.62
N ALA A 854 -18.15 -25.88 23.38
CA ALA A 854 -19.38 -25.23 22.96
C ALA A 854 -20.43 -26.32 22.76
N ILE A 855 -21.66 -26.05 23.19
CA ILE A 855 -22.80 -26.96 23.09
C ILE A 855 -23.83 -26.26 22.19
N LEU A 856 -24.22 -26.90 21.09
CA LEU A 856 -25.15 -26.36 20.11
C LEU A 856 -26.40 -27.26 20.00
N ASP A 857 -27.38 -26.87 19.18
CA ASP A 857 -28.68 -27.55 19.08
C ASP A 857 -28.60 -29.01 18.62
N ASP A 858 -27.59 -29.39 17.86
CA ASP A 858 -27.35 -30.75 17.36
C ASP A 858 -26.03 -31.38 17.82
N HIS A 859 -24.95 -30.59 17.92
CA HIS A 859 -23.59 -31.07 18.21
C HIS A 859 -22.87 -30.28 19.33
N ALA A 860 -21.59 -30.58 19.51
CA ALA A 860 -20.67 -29.90 20.41
C ALA A 860 -19.28 -29.76 19.76
N GLU A 861 -18.55 -28.73 20.16
CA GLU A 861 -17.25 -28.37 19.58
C GLU A 861 -16.20 -28.24 20.68
N LEU A 862 -15.01 -28.81 20.49
CA LEU A 862 -13.88 -28.56 21.39
C LEU A 862 -13.26 -27.20 21.11
N VAL A 863 -13.36 -26.29 22.08
CA VAL A 863 -12.86 -24.91 21.96
C VAL A 863 -11.43 -24.77 22.52
N LYS A 864 -11.13 -25.38 23.67
CA LYS A 864 -9.82 -25.24 24.33
C LYS A 864 -9.48 -26.39 25.26
N PHE A 865 -8.20 -26.76 25.32
CA PHE A 865 -7.58 -27.52 26.40
C PHE A 865 -6.78 -26.59 27.33
N GLU A 866 -7.07 -26.63 28.63
CA GLU A 866 -6.35 -25.89 29.66
C GLU A 866 -5.61 -26.84 30.59
N LYS A 867 -4.27 -26.84 30.49
CA LYS A 867 -3.37 -27.63 31.35
C LYS A 867 -3.38 -27.11 32.79
N LYS A 868 -3.19 -28.00 33.76
CA LYS A 868 -3.12 -27.71 35.20
C LYS A 868 -1.83 -28.25 35.79
N GLY A 869 -0.93 -27.34 36.18
CA GLY A 869 0.38 -27.65 36.73
C GLY A 869 1.52 -27.48 35.73
N LYS A 870 2.74 -27.90 36.13
CA LYS A 870 3.97 -27.82 35.32
C LYS A 870 4.36 -29.14 34.64
N GLU A 871 3.66 -30.24 34.93
CA GLU A 871 3.96 -31.55 34.34
C GLU A 871 3.31 -31.72 32.97
N GLU A 872 3.98 -32.44 32.07
CA GLU A 872 3.42 -32.79 30.76
C GLU A 872 2.27 -33.80 30.86
N THR A 873 1.35 -33.71 29.88
CA THR A 873 0.17 -34.57 29.77
C THR A 873 0.51 -35.74 28.85
N LYS A 874 0.59 -36.98 29.38
CA LYS A 874 1.09 -38.11 28.58
C LYS A 874 0.12 -38.54 27.46
N LYS A 875 -1.18 -38.55 27.76
CA LYS A 875 -2.21 -38.92 26.80
C LYS A 875 -3.45 -38.07 27.05
N LEU A 876 -3.88 -37.33 26.03
CA LEU A 876 -5.10 -36.56 26.02
C LEU A 876 -6.10 -37.22 25.06
N THR A 877 -7.28 -37.57 25.56
CA THR A 877 -8.35 -38.18 24.75
C THR A 877 -9.57 -37.27 24.76
N VAL A 878 -10.00 -36.84 23.58
CA VAL A 878 -11.20 -36.04 23.39
C VAL A 878 -12.42 -36.98 23.48
N PRO A 879 -13.46 -36.63 24.26
CA PRO A 879 -14.65 -37.47 24.42
C PRO A 879 -15.54 -37.48 23.17
N ASP A 880 -16.14 -38.63 22.86
CA ASP A 880 -17.15 -38.79 21.77
C ASP A 880 -18.38 -37.89 21.97
N LYS A 881 -18.72 -37.59 23.24
CA LYS A 881 -19.89 -36.80 23.62
C LYS A 881 -19.65 -35.90 24.82
N VAL A 882 -20.30 -34.75 24.79
CA VAL A 882 -20.39 -33.79 25.91
C VAL A 882 -21.83 -33.34 26.03
N ASP A 883 -22.39 -33.39 27.24
CA ASP A 883 -23.81 -33.12 27.54
C ASP A 883 -24.85 -33.85 26.66
N GLY A 884 -24.48 -35.03 26.15
CA GLY A 884 -25.31 -35.86 25.29
C GLY A 884 -25.19 -35.56 23.79
N LYS A 885 -24.72 -34.36 23.41
CA LYS A 885 -24.31 -34.01 22.05
C LYS A 885 -23.04 -34.77 21.66
N LYS A 886 -22.82 -35.01 20.36
CA LYS A 886 -21.53 -35.52 19.86
C LYS A 886 -20.51 -34.38 19.80
N VAL A 887 -19.24 -34.68 20.04
CA VAL A 887 -18.16 -33.76 19.65
C VAL A 887 -17.85 -34.00 18.18
N THR A 888 -18.23 -33.06 17.31
CA THR A 888 -18.00 -33.14 15.84
C THR A 888 -16.89 -32.20 15.36
N VAL A 889 -16.67 -31.07 16.03
CA VAL A 889 -15.68 -30.05 15.64
C VAL A 889 -14.59 -29.95 16.70
N VAL A 890 -13.35 -29.72 16.26
CA VAL A 890 -12.24 -29.23 17.10
C VAL A 890 -11.77 -27.90 16.51
N ARG A 891 -11.91 -26.80 17.25
CA ARG A 891 -11.59 -25.45 16.79
C ARG A 891 -10.08 -25.24 16.63
N SER A 892 -9.70 -24.31 15.75
CA SER A 892 -8.30 -23.90 15.58
C SER A 892 -7.75 -23.30 16.89
N GLY A 893 -6.49 -23.60 17.22
CA GLY A 893 -5.84 -23.16 18.45
C GLY A 893 -6.26 -23.92 19.72
N ALA A 894 -7.13 -24.93 19.63
CA ALA A 894 -7.65 -25.64 20.81
C ALA A 894 -6.58 -26.27 21.72
N PHE A 895 -5.34 -26.47 21.23
CA PHE A 895 -4.20 -27.00 22.00
C PHE A 895 -3.03 -26.01 22.10
N ALA A 896 -3.21 -24.74 21.73
CA ALA A 896 -2.18 -23.70 21.81
C ALA A 896 -1.63 -23.56 23.25
N GLY A 897 -0.31 -23.43 23.37
CA GLY A 897 0.39 -23.37 24.67
C GLY A 897 0.40 -24.71 25.46
N THR A 898 -0.04 -25.82 24.86
CA THR A 898 -0.10 -27.14 25.52
C THR A 898 0.79 -28.18 24.85
N ASN A 899 1.33 -29.09 25.67
CA ASN A 899 2.25 -30.16 25.25
C ASN A 899 1.71 -31.54 25.69
N PRO A 900 0.77 -32.16 24.96
CA PRO A 900 0.40 -33.55 25.17
C PRO A 900 1.32 -34.48 24.37
N GLU A 901 1.89 -35.53 24.96
CA GLU A 901 2.75 -36.49 24.21
C GLU A 901 1.93 -37.30 23.18
N GLU A 902 0.70 -37.69 23.54
CA GLU A 902 -0.26 -38.36 22.66
C GLU A 902 -1.62 -37.65 22.67
N ILE A 903 -2.18 -37.37 21.49
CA ILE A 903 -3.57 -36.88 21.33
C ILE A 903 -4.42 -37.96 20.65
N VAL A 904 -5.64 -38.17 21.14
CA VAL A 904 -6.63 -39.11 20.58
C VAL A 904 -7.96 -38.41 20.36
N PHE A 905 -8.39 -38.35 19.10
CA PHE A 905 -9.72 -37.86 18.72
C PHE A 905 -10.72 -39.03 18.55
N PRO A 906 -12.00 -38.85 18.87
CA PRO A 906 -13.05 -39.88 18.74
C PRO A 906 -13.60 -39.94 17.30
N ASP A 907 -14.23 -41.06 16.93
CA ASP A 907 -14.87 -41.26 15.61
C ASP A 907 -16.13 -40.40 15.38
N SER A 908 -16.51 -39.57 16.37
CA SER A 908 -17.55 -38.54 16.24
C SER A 908 -17.03 -37.24 15.63
N VAL A 909 -15.72 -36.96 15.71
CA VAL A 909 -15.12 -35.73 15.18
C VAL A 909 -15.01 -35.85 13.66
N GLU A 910 -15.60 -34.87 12.99
CA GLU A 910 -15.79 -34.80 11.55
C GLU A 910 -14.99 -33.62 10.95
N TYR A 911 -14.68 -32.56 11.74
CA TYR A 911 -13.74 -31.46 11.40
C TYR A 911 -12.70 -31.19 12.52
N ILE A 912 -11.45 -30.87 12.14
CA ILE A 912 -10.36 -30.46 13.06
C ILE A 912 -9.56 -29.30 12.45
N GLY A 913 -9.57 -28.13 13.10
CA GLY A 913 -8.75 -26.96 12.73
C GLY A 913 -7.28 -27.08 13.12
N ARG A 914 -6.48 -26.04 12.78
CA ARG A 914 -5.03 -26.00 13.07
C ARG A 914 -4.79 -26.07 14.57
N LEU A 915 -4.19 -27.16 15.06
CA LEU A 915 -4.20 -27.52 16.48
C LEU A 915 -3.43 -26.54 17.40
N SER A 916 -2.28 -26.04 16.93
CA SER A 916 -1.44 -25.07 17.65
C SER A 916 -0.52 -24.29 16.70
N SER A 917 -0.07 -23.11 17.12
CA SER A 917 0.94 -22.31 16.45
C SER A 917 2.35 -22.59 17.00
N GLY A 918 3.15 -23.39 16.29
CA GLY A 918 4.56 -23.62 16.58
C GLY A 918 4.92 -25.04 17.03
N SER A 919 6.15 -25.21 17.51
CA SER A 919 6.75 -26.52 17.82
C SER A 919 6.16 -27.16 19.08
N THR A 920 5.56 -28.35 18.94
CA THR A 920 5.02 -29.14 20.07
C THR A 920 5.94 -30.31 20.43
N THR A 921 5.73 -30.91 21.61
CA THR A 921 6.34 -32.20 22.01
C THR A 921 5.41 -33.40 21.74
N THR A 922 4.41 -33.23 20.87
CA THR A 922 3.41 -34.27 20.56
C THR A 922 4.00 -35.31 19.62
N LYS A 923 4.18 -36.53 20.15
CA LYS A 923 4.86 -37.66 19.48
C LYS A 923 3.92 -38.54 18.68
N LYS A 924 2.61 -38.50 19.00
CA LYS A 924 1.59 -39.33 18.37
C LYS A 924 0.22 -38.65 18.34
N ILE A 925 -0.48 -38.76 17.21
CA ILE A 925 -1.86 -38.30 17.06
C ILE A 925 -2.69 -39.46 16.48
N THR A 926 -3.88 -39.68 17.04
CA THR A 926 -4.86 -40.66 16.53
C THR A 926 -6.06 -39.89 15.96
N LEU A 927 -6.23 -39.96 14.64
CA LEU A 927 -7.28 -39.27 13.89
C LEU A 927 -8.64 -40.00 13.94
N PRO A 928 -9.78 -39.30 13.78
CA PRO A 928 -11.10 -39.91 13.69
C PRO A 928 -11.23 -40.82 12.46
N LYS A 929 -11.83 -42.01 12.58
CA LYS A 929 -12.02 -42.94 11.44
C LYS A 929 -13.01 -42.47 10.36
N LYS A 930 -13.54 -41.26 10.49
CA LYS A 930 -14.44 -40.60 9.53
C LYS A 930 -13.88 -39.34 8.90
N LEU A 931 -12.75 -38.83 9.39
CA LEU A 931 -12.19 -37.56 8.94
C LEU A 931 -12.07 -37.58 7.41
N LYS A 932 -12.55 -36.50 6.78
CA LYS A 932 -12.59 -36.35 5.31
C LYS A 932 -11.39 -35.58 4.76
N THR A 933 -10.92 -34.60 5.53
CA THR A 933 -9.88 -33.65 5.10
C THR A 933 -8.83 -33.55 6.19
N ILE A 934 -7.56 -33.50 5.80
CA ILE A 934 -6.47 -32.96 6.63
C ILE A 934 -6.17 -31.57 6.06
N PRO A 935 -6.57 -30.45 6.71
CA PRO A 935 -6.35 -29.10 6.19
C PRO A 935 -4.86 -28.69 6.22
N ASP A 936 -4.55 -27.54 5.60
CA ASP A 936 -3.18 -27.03 5.53
C ASP A 936 -2.55 -26.81 6.89
N SER A 937 -1.23 -27.02 6.95
CA SER A 937 -0.40 -26.78 8.13
C SER A 937 -0.91 -27.41 9.44
N MET A 938 -1.84 -28.37 9.37
CA MET A 938 -2.54 -28.97 10.52
C MET A 938 -1.56 -29.55 11.56
N PHE A 939 -0.47 -30.16 11.07
CA PHE A 939 0.64 -30.68 11.87
C PHE A 939 1.97 -30.02 11.52
N SER A 940 1.96 -28.86 10.84
CA SER A 940 3.20 -28.14 10.54
C SER A 940 3.94 -27.78 11.85
N TYR A 941 5.25 -27.98 11.85
CA TYR A 941 6.17 -27.85 12.99
C TYR A 941 5.98 -28.86 14.14
N TYR A 942 5.22 -29.95 13.97
CA TYR A 942 5.18 -31.06 14.94
C TYR A 942 6.46 -31.93 14.85
N LYS A 943 7.59 -31.37 15.28
CA LYS A 943 8.95 -31.94 15.13
C LYS A 943 9.15 -33.29 15.85
N ASP A 944 8.40 -33.55 16.91
CA ASP A 944 8.47 -34.80 17.67
C ASP A 944 7.50 -35.89 17.15
N LEU A 945 6.59 -35.57 16.22
CA LEU A 945 5.55 -36.48 15.71
C LEU A 945 6.17 -37.55 14.79
N GLU A 946 6.54 -38.70 15.35
CA GLU A 946 7.28 -39.74 14.62
C GLU A 946 6.43 -40.52 13.60
N SER A 947 5.12 -40.60 13.82
CA SER A 947 4.18 -41.35 12.97
C SER A 947 2.73 -40.85 13.13
N ILE A 948 1.95 -40.99 12.07
CA ILE A 948 0.50 -40.74 12.06
C ILE A 948 -0.20 -41.71 11.10
N GLU A 949 -1.35 -42.25 11.52
CA GLU A 949 -2.20 -43.08 10.65
C GLU A 949 -3.27 -42.19 10.00
N ILE A 950 -3.23 -42.04 8.67
CA ILE A 950 -4.26 -41.33 7.91
C ILE A 950 -5.48 -42.27 7.74
N PRO A 951 -6.69 -41.88 8.19
CA PRO A 951 -7.89 -42.69 8.04
C PRO A 951 -8.23 -42.99 6.58
N SER A 952 -8.73 -44.20 6.29
CA SER A 952 -9.19 -44.62 4.95
C SER A 952 -10.50 -43.95 4.45
N THR A 953 -10.91 -42.87 5.13
CA THR A 953 -11.99 -41.95 4.73
C THR A 953 -11.47 -40.59 4.27
N VAL A 954 -10.18 -40.29 4.48
CA VAL A 954 -9.59 -39.02 4.06
C VAL A 954 -9.51 -38.99 2.53
N GLU A 955 -10.11 -37.96 1.94
CA GLU A 955 -10.22 -37.74 0.50
C GLU A 955 -9.28 -36.61 0.04
N SER A 956 -8.86 -35.70 0.92
CA SER A 956 -7.89 -34.63 0.65
C SER A 956 -6.88 -34.40 1.80
N ILE A 957 -5.65 -34.02 1.44
CA ILE A 957 -4.58 -33.63 2.35
C ILE A 957 -4.03 -32.27 1.89
N GLY A 958 -3.95 -31.30 2.79
CA GLY A 958 -3.57 -29.92 2.48
C GLY A 958 -2.08 -29.69 2.20
N ALA A 959 -1.79 -28.49 1.71
CA ALA A 959 -0.44 -27.99 1.54
C ALA A 959 0.25 -27.82 2.91
N PHE A 960 1.54 -28.12 2.95
CA PHE A 960 2.35 -28.07 4.19
C PHE A 960 1.76 -28.85 5.40
N ALA A 961 0.78 -29.73 5.20
CA ALA A 961 0.01 -30.35 6.29
C ALA A 961 0.87 -31.10 7.32
N PHE A 962 2.04 -31.59 6.90
CA PHE A 962 3.05 -32.22 7.76
C PHE A 962 4.43 -31.54 7.69
N GLU A 963 4.52 -30.26 7.29
CA GLU A 963 5.80 -29.55 7.16
C GLU A 963 6.63 -29.60 8.46
N SER A 964 7.95 -29.79 8.34
CA SER A 964 8.88 -29.77 9.48
C SER A 964 8.51 -30.77 10.60
N THR A 965 7.81 -31.86 10.28
CA THR A 965 7.46 -32.93 11.22
C THR A 965 8.58 -33.94 11.42
N GLY A 966 8.53 -34.66 12.54
CA GLY A 966 9.42 -35.78 12.85
C GLY A 966 9.06 -37.12 12.18
N LEU A 967 8.13 -37.11 11.20
CA LEU A 967 7.57 -38.33 10.61
C LEU A 967 8.66 -39.18 9.96
N LYS A 968 8.70 -40.48 10.30
CA LYS A 968 9.71 -41.43 9.77
C LYS A 968 9.21 -42.21 8.57
N GLU A 969 7.93 -42.57 8.56
CA GLU A 969 7.23 -43.15 7.43
C GLU A 969 5.78 -42.62 7.35
N ILE A 970 5.19 -42.64 6.15
CA ILE A 970 3.77 -42.33 5.96
C ILE A 970 3.13 -43.24 4.90
N LYS A 971 1.83 -43.47 5.05
CA LYS A 971 0.99 -44.24 4.13
C LYS A 971 -0.19 -43.39 3.66
N ILE A 972 -0.27 -43.13 2.36
CA ILE A 972 -1.41 -42.48 1.71
C ILE A 972 -2.52 -43.53 1.48
N PRO A 973 -3.73 -43.38 2.05
CA PRO A 973 -4.83 -44.32 1.84
C PRO A 973 -5.38 -44.32 0.41
N LYS A 974 -6.14 -45.36 0.05
CA LYS A 974 -6.76 -45.49 -1.29
C LYS A 974 -7.84 -44.45 -1.60
N SER A 975 -8.36 -43.79 -0.56
CA SER A 975 -9.42 -42.77 -0.63
C SER A 975 -8.91 -41.40 -1.06
N VAL A 976 -7.60 -41.11 -0.92
CA VAL A 976 -7.06 -39.78 -1.18
C VAL A 976 -7.09 -39.47 -2.68
N THR A 977 -7.73 -38.35 -3.00
CA THR A 977 -7.93 -37.80 -4.35
C THR A 977 -7.16 -36.51 -4.59
N SER A 978 -6.90 -35.72 -3.54
CA SER A 978 -6.09 -34.50 -3.60
C SER A 978 -4.99 -34.49 -2.52
N ILE A 979 -3.82 -33.96 -2.87
CA ILE A 979 -2.66 -33.75 -2.00
C ILE A 979 -2.05 -32.40 -2.39
N GLY A 980 -1.99 -31.47 -1.45
CA GLY A 980 -1.42 -30.14 -1.63
C GLY A 980 0.10 -30.15 -1.83
N ASP A 981 0.59 -29.10 -2.47
CA ASP A 981 2.02 -28.88 -2.67
C ASP A 981 2.75 -28.69 -1.31
N GLY A 982 4.05 -29.03 -1.24
CA GLY A 982 4.84 -28.86 -0.01
C GLY A 982 4.40 -29.71 1.20
N VAL A 983 3.47 -30.67 1.04
CA VAL A 983 2.91 -31.53 2.11
C VAL A 983 3.95 -32.15 3.07
N PHE A 984 5.15 -32.47 2.58
CA PHE A 984 6.29 -33.00 3.36
C PHE A 984 7.53 -32.09 3.32
N SER A 985 7.34 -30.78 3.13
CA SER A 985 8.44 -29.81 3.11
C SER A 985 9.19 -29.84 4.45
N ASN A 986 10.52 -29.75 4.41
CA ASN A 986 11.39 -29.81 5.58
C ASN A 986 11.28 -31.08 6.47
N CYS A 987 10.61 -32.15 6.02
CA CYS A 987 10.51 -33.44 6.73
C CYS A 987 11.81 -34.25 6.69
N THR A 988 12.89 -33.74 7.29
CA THR A 988 14.23 -34.34 7.23
C THR A 988 14.36 -35.72 7.89
N ALA A 989 13.37 -36.13 8.69
CA ALA A 989 13.29 -37.47 9.29
C ALA A 989 12.55 -38.50 8.42
N LEU A 990 11.87 -38.06 7.35
CA LEU A 990 11.01 -38.93 6.54
C LEU A 990 11.86 -39.68 5.51
N ASP A 991 11.83 -41.01 5.61
CA ASP A 991 12.68 -41.92 4.82
C ASP A 991 11.83 -42.92 4.00
N LYS A 992 10.50 -42.79 4.03
CA LYS A 992 9.58 -43.74 3.39
C LYS A 992 8.17 -43.17 3.19
N ILE A 993 7.77 -42.99 1.94
CA ILE A 993 6.35 -42.82 1.54
C ILE A 993 5.83 -44.12 0.94
N THR A 994 4.60 -44.50 1.30
CA THR A 994 3.86 -45.60 0.66
C THR A 994 2.46 -45.14 0.24
N VAL A 995 1.90 -45.74 -0.81
CA VAL A 995 0.50 -45.55 -1.22
C VAL A 995 -0.23 -46.89 -1.14
N GLU A 996 -1.46 -46.86 -0.66
CA GLU A 996 -2.30 -48.05 -0.53
C GLU A 996 -2.74 -48.61 -1.90
N SER A 997 -2.67 -49.94 -2.03
CA SER A 997 -3.10 -50.63 -3.24
C SER A 997 -4.56 -50.32 -3.59
N GLY A 998 -4.78 -49.83 -4.80
CA GLY A 998 -6.09 -49.38 -5.28
C GLY A 998 -6.38 -47.88 -5.13
N ASN A 999 -5.43 -47.06 -4.64
CA ASN A 999 -5.49 -45.61 -4.93
C ASN A 999 -5.46 -45.42 -6.46
N LYS A 1000 -6.29 -44.50 -6.97
CA LYS A 1000 -6.42 -44.23 -8.41
C LYS A 1000 -5.62 -43.02 -8.89
N ASN A 1001 -5.17 -42.18 -7.97
CA ASN A 1001 -4.67 -40.84 -8.22
C ASN A 1001 -3.17 -40.72 -7.90
N TYR A 1002 -2.66 -41.58 -7.02
CA TYR A 1002 -1.27 -41.57 -6.54
C TYR A 1002 -0.60 -42.94 -6.58
N THR A 1003 0.73 -42.94 -6.64
CA THR A 1003 1.59 -44.11 -6.42
C THR A 1003 2.89 -43.68 -5.75
N ALA A 1004 3.58 -44.59 -5.04
CA ALA A 1004 4.90 -44.33 -4.49
C ALA A 1004 5.90 -45.38 -4.96
N ASP A 1005 7.13 -44.93 -5.23
CA ASP A 1005 8.23 -45.77 -5.71
C ASP A 1005 9.56 -45.15 -5.28
N ALA A 1006 10.51 -45.97 -4.82
CA ALA A 1006 11.83 -45.56 -4.32
C ALA A 1006 11.81 -44.31 -3.39
N ASN A 1007 10.91 -44.27 -2.40
CA ASN A 1007 10.71 -43.16 -1.45
C ASN A 1007 10.24 -41.82 -2.06
N VAL A 1008 9.63 -41.89 -3.25
CA VAL A 1008 9.08 -40.73 -3.96
C VAL A 1008 7.59 -40.95 -4.24
N LEU A 1009 6.79 -39.92 -4.00
CA LEU A 1009 5.35 -39.86 -4.29
C LEU A 1009 5.11 -39.25 -5.67
N TYR A 1010 4.24 -39.89 -6.45
CA TYR A 1010 3.84 -39.47 -7.79
C TYR A 1010 2.32 -39.52 -7.95
N THR A 1011 1.80 -38.88 -9.01
CA THR A 1011 0.49 -39.25 -9.58
C THR A 1011 0.49 -40.70 -10.06
N ALA A 1012 -0.67 -41.36 -10.12
CA ALA A 1012 -0.79 -42.79 -10.44
C ALA A 1012 -0.28 -43.17 -11.85
N ASP A 1013 -0.34 -42.23 -12.79
CA ASP A 1013 0.23 -42.33 -14.15
C ASP A 1013 1.74 -42.02 -14.21
N LYS A 1014 2.35 -41.69 -13.06
CA LYS A 1014 3.71 -41.19 -12.87
C LYS A 1014 4.06 -39.94 -13.71
N LYS A 1015 3.07 -39.07 -14.00
CA LYS A 1015 3.31 -37.80 -14.73
C LYS A 1015 3.84 -36.66 -13.87
N LYS A 1016 3.31 -36.44 -12.66
CA LYS A 1016 3.83 -35.45 -11.70
C LYS A 1016 4.56 -36.16 -10.56
N LEU A 1017 5.81 -35.79 -10.30
CA LEU A 1017 6.53 -36.08 -9.06
C LEU A 1017 6.07 -35.06 -8.01
N ILE A 1018 5.51 -35.53 -6.89
CA ILE A 1018 4.84 -34.67 -5.89
C ILE A 1018 5.77 -34.38 -4.71
N ALA A 1019 6.41 -35.41 -4.15
CA ALA A 1019 7.34 -35.27 -3.04
C ALA A 1019 8.42 -36.37 -3.06
N PHE A 1020 9.65 -35.98 -2.80
CA PHE A 1020 10.82 -36.84 -2.60
C PHE A 1020 11.20 -36.85 -1.12
N THR A 1021 11.62 -38.01 -0.59
CA THR A 1021 12.02 -38.16 0.81
C THR A 1021 13.32 -38.97 0.95
N GLY A 1022 14.15 -38.59 1.92
CA GLY A 1022 15.42 -39.26 2.23
C GLY A 1022 16.68 -38.40 1.98
N MET A 1023 17.17 -37.73 3.03
CA MET A 1023 18.47 -37.01 3.01
C MET A 1023 19.70 -37.92 2.76
N ALA A 1024 19.51 -39.24 2.73
CA ALA A 1024 20.55 -40.23 2.46
C ALA A 1024 20.96 -40.31 0.97
N HIS A 1025 20.19 -39.73 0.06
CA HIS A 1025 20.43 -39.80 -1.38
C HIS A 1025 21.29 -38.64 -1.88
N GLU A 1026 22.56 -38.91 -2.20
CA GLU A 1026 23.44 -37.93 -2.86
C GLU A 1026 23.17 -37.80 -4.38
N GLU A 1027 22.63 -38.83 -5.02
CA GLU A 1027 22.20 -38.80 -6.41
C GLU A 1027 20.77 -39.32 -6.58
N PHE A 1028 20.01 -38.74 -7.51
CA PHE A 1028 18.70 -39.25 -7.92
C PHE A 1028 18.49 -39.18 -9.44
N ILE A 1029 17.71 -40.12 -9.97
CA ILE A 1029 17.29 -40.19 -11.37
C ILE A 1029 15.76 -40.17 -11.40
N VAL A 1030 15.19 -39.08 -11.90
CA VAL A 1030 13.75 -38.93 -12.06
C VAL A 1030 13.28 -39.88 -13.19
N PRO A 1031 12.28 -40.75 -12.96
CA PRO A 1031 11.91 -41.78 -13.95
C PRO A 1031 11.47 -41.23 -15.31
N GLU A 1032 11.86 -41.94 -16.37
CA GLU A 1032 11.39 -41.66 -17.74
C GLU A 1032 9.86 -41.84 -17.83
N GLY A 1033 9.18 -40.83 -18.37
CA GLY A 1033 7.72 -40.73 -18.36
C GLY A 1033 7.19 -39.58 -17.49
N VAL A 1034 7.93 -39.14 -16.47
CA VAL A 1034 7.60 -37.95 -15.66
C VAL A 1034 7.65 -36.69 -16.53
N THR A 1035 6.61 -35.87 -16.47
CA THR A 1035 6.45 -34.61 -17.22
C THR A 1035 6.50 -33.37 -16.33
N GLU A 1036 6.24 -33.51 -15.02
CA GLU A 1036 6.28 -32.42 -14.05
C GLU A 1036 6.98 -32.82 -12.75
N ILE A 1037 7.76 -31.90 -12.18
CA ILE A 1037 8.20 -31.93 -10.79
C ILE A 1037 7.42 -30.83 -10.04
N GLY A 1038 6.73 -31.22 -8.96
CA GLY A 1038 5.87 -30.35 -8.17
C GLY A 1038 6.61 -29.29 -7.35
N ARG A 1039 5.83 -28.36 -6.79
CA ARG A 1039 6.32 -27.29 -5.91
C ARG A 1039 6.89 -27.89 -4.62
N TYR A 1040 8.00 -27.35 -4.13
CA TYR A 1040 8.72 -27.82 -2.93
C TYR A 1040 9.17 -29.30 -2.93
N ALA A 1041 9.08 -30.02 -4.05
CA ALA A 1041 9.10 -31.49 -4.07
C ALA A 1041 10.33 -32.15 -3.42
N PHE A 1042 11.50 -31.52 -3.43
CA PHE A 1042 12.74 -32.03 -2.83
C PHE A 1042 13.18 -31.28 -1.55
N THR A 1043 12.36 -30.41 -0.96
CA THR A 1043 12.75 -29.66 0.26
C THR A 1043 12.88 -30.50 1.54
N GLY A 1044 12.53 -31.79 1.52
CA GLY A 1044 12.90 -32.75 2.56
C GLY A 1044 14.31 -33.34 2.42
N SER A 1045 15.06 -32.99 1.36
CA SER A 1045 16.27 -33.72 0.92
C SER A 1045 17.60 -33.14 1.40
N TYR A 1046 17.62 -32.18 2.32
CA TYR A 1046 18.84 -31.49 2.75
C TYR A 1046 18.87 -31.20 4.27
N GLU A 1047 20.07 -31.16 4.86
CA GLU A 1047 20.25 -30.80 6.27
C GLU A 1047 20.06 -29.28 6.46
N LYS A 1048 18.97 -28.87 7.12
CA LYS A 1048 18.65 -27.46 7.43
C LYS A 1048 19.63 -26.87 8.48
N GLY A 1049 20.83 -26.52 8.03
CA GLY A 1049 21.99 -26.33 8.90
C GLY A 1049 22.98 -25.21 8.52
N LEU A 1050 22.59 -24.26 7.68
CA LEU A 1050 23.40 -23.08 7.33
C LEU A 1050 23.43 -22.01 8.46
N THR A 1051 23.86 -22.44 9.65
CA THR A 1051 24.22 -21.52 10.74
C THR A 1051 25.53 -20.84 10.40
N ILE A 1052 25.61 -19.51 10.60
CA ILE A 1052 26.82 -18.72 10.34
C ILE A 1052 28.03 -19.33 11.07
N GLY A 1053 28.96 -19.93 10.32
CA GLY A 1053 30.20 -20.51 10.85
C GLY A 1053 30.48 -21.99 10.54
N LYS A 1054 29.55 -22.76 9.93
CA LYS A 1054 29.92 -24.05 9.30
C LYS A 1054 30.72 -23.81 8.00
N THR A 1055 31.64 -24.72 7.68
CA THR A 1055 32.43 -24.71 6.42
C THR A 1055 31.88 -25.69 5.40
N GLU A 1056 32.03 -25.37 4.11
CA GLU A 1056 31.69 -26.24 2.97
C GLU A 1056 32.22 -27.68 3.16
N GLY A 1057 31.36 -28.68 2.92
CA GLY A 1057 31.78 -30.07 2.68
C GLY A 1057 31.18 -31.16 3.59
N GLU A 1058 30.53 -30.82 4.70
CA GLU A 1058 29.91 -31.80 5.61
C GLU A 1058 28.40 -32.02 5.38
N GLU A 1059 27.81 -31.34 4.40
CA GLU A 1059 26.37 -31.34 4.13
C GLU A 1059 25.86 -32.68 3.57
N LYS A 1060 24.76 -33.16 4.16
CA LYS A 1060 23.96 -34.30 3.67
C LYS A 1060 22.81 -33.82 2.80
N GLY A 1061 22.56 -34.56 1.73
CA GLY A 1061 21.47 -34.31 0.81
C GLY A 1061 21.88 -34.48 -0.65
N LEU A 1062 20.97 -34.10 -1.52
CA LEU A 1062 21.06 -34.30 -2.97
C LEU A 1062 22.15 -33.41 -3.60
N LYS A 1063 23.09 -34.03 -4.32
CA LYS A 1063 24.27 -33.41 -4.95
C LYS A 1063 24.26 -33.54 -6.48
N LYS A 1064 23.43 -34.43 -7.03
CA LYS A 1064 23.24 -34.65 -8.46
C LYS A 1064 21.83 -35.14 -8.78
N ILE A 1065 21.20 -34.51 -9.77
CA ILE A 1065 19.86 -34.85 -10.28
C ILE A 1065 19.96 -35.19 -11.77
N THR A 1066 19.28 -36.26 -12.20
CA THR A 1066 19.15 -36.62 -13.62
C THR A 1066 17.67 -36.53 -14.01
N PHE A 1067 17.35 -35.69 -14.99
CA PHE A 1067 15.99 -35.49 -15.49
C PHE A 1067 15.69 -36.39 -16.70
N PRO A 1068 14.43 -36.85 -16.87
CA PRO A 1068 14.02 -37.64 -18.03
C PRO A 1068 13.82 -36.78 -19.27
N LYS A 1069 13.76 -37.42 -20.44
CA LYS A 1069 13.52 -36.73 -21.72
C LYS A 1069 12.06 -36.31 -21.92
N THR A 1070 11.19 -36.62 -20.97
CA THR A 1070 9.79 -36.24 -20.92
C THR A 1070 9.49 -35.03 -20.03
N LEU A 1071 10.46 -34.50 -19.27
CA LEU A 1071 10.21 -33.44 -18.31
C LEU A 1071 9.92 -32.11 -19.02
N VAL A 1072 8.75 -31.52 -18.74
CA VAL A 1072 8.24 -30.26 -19.32
C VAL A 1072 8.24 -29.12 -18.29
N LYS A 1073 8.00 -29.42 -17.00
CA LYS A 1073 7.84 -28.42 -15.94
C LYS A 1073 8.61 -28.78 -14.66
N ILE A 1074 9.30 -27.79 -14.08
CA ILE A 1074 9.79 -27.80 -12.69
C ILE A 1074 9.05 -26.70 -11.93
N GLY A 1075 8.38 -27.04 -10.82
CA GLY A 1075 7.63 -26.10 -9.98
C GLY A 1075 8.50 -25.19 -9.10
N ASP A 1076 7.85 -24.27 -8.39
CA ASP A 1076 8.53 -23.31 -7.50
C ASP A 1076 9.19 -24.05 -6.32
N TYR A 1077 10.37 -23.59 -5.91
CA TYR A 1077 11.16 -24.16 -4.82
C TYR A 1077 11.36 -25.69 -4.89
N ALA A 1078 11.21 -26.29 -6.08
CA ALA A 1078 11.26 -27.74 -6.26
C ALA A 1078 12.52 -28.38 -5.66
N PHE A 1079 13.65 -27.67 -5.72
CA PHE A 1079 14.94 -28.03 -5.13
C PHE A 1079 15.48 -26.95 -4.18
N GLU A 1080 14.60 -26.18 -3.50
CA GLU A 1080 15.04 -25.27 -2.44
C GLU A 1080 15.92 -25.99 -1.42
N GLY A 1081 17.00 -25.33 -1.00
CA GLY A 1081 17.97 -25.84 -0.04
C GLY A 1081 18.86 -26.99 -0.53
N CYS A 1082 18.68 -27.49 -1.76
CA CYS A 1082 19.55 -28.51 -2.36
C CYS A 1082 20.88 -27.89 -2.86
N THR A 1083 21.68 -27.35 -1.93
CA THR A 1083 22.93 -26.61 -2.18
C THR A 1083 23.95 -27.36 -3.03
N GLY A 1084 24.02 -28.69 -2.90
CA GLY A 1084 25.12 -29.52 -3.36
C GLY A 1084 25.34 -29.68 -4.88
N PHE A 1085 24.48 -29.13 -5.74
CA PHE A 1085 24.62 -29.27 -7.20
C PHE A 1085 25.82 -28.51 -7.77
N LYS A 1086 26.71 -29.23 -8.46
CA LYS A 1086 27.87 -28.68 -9.19
C LYS A 1086 27.64 -28.58 -10.71
N GLU A 1087 26.59 -29.25 -11.20
CA GLU A 1087 26.14 -29.25 -12.58
C GLU A 1087 24.62 -29.49 -12.58
N ILE A 1088 23.89 -28.80 -13.47
CA ILE A 1088 22.44 -28.99 -13.66
C ILE A 1088 22.21 -29.17 -15.16
N VAL A 1089 21.87 -30.41 -15.57
CA VAL A 1089 21.68 -30.78 -16.98
C VAL A 1089 20.19 -30.80 -17.30
N LEU A 1090 19.66 -29.66 -17.76
CA LEU A 1090 18.25 -29.53 -18.15
C LEU A 1090 17.97 -30.34 -19.44
N PRO A 1091 16.83 -31.05 -19.56
CA PRO A 1091 16.49 -31.82 -20.75
C PRO A 1091 15.88 -30.93 -21.85
N ASP A 1092 16.03 -31.33 -23.10
CA ASP A 1092 15.57 -30.56 -24.27
C ASP A 1092 14.06 -30.27 -24.29
N SER A 1093 13.27 -31.08 -23.59
CA SER A 1093 11.80 -31.00 -23.47
C SER A 1093 11.30 -30.00 -22.43
N LEU A 1094 12.18 -29.44 -21.59
CA LEU A 1094 11.80 -28.56 -20.49
C LEU A 1094 11.29 -27.22 -21.04
N GLU A 1095 10.06 -26.83 -20.68
CA GLU A 1095 9.43 -25.56 -21.10
C GLU A 1095 9.34 -24.54 -19.95
N TYR A 1096 9.21 -25.01 -18.69
CA TYR A 1096 8.93 -24.16 -17.52
C TYR A 1096 9.86 -24.44 -16.32
N ILE A 1097 10.38 -23.37 -15.72
CA ILE A 1097 11.18 -23.39 -14.48
C ILE A 1097 10.59 -22.38 -13.48
N GLY A 1098 10.10 -22.89 -12.35
CA GLY A 1098 9.37 -22.12 -11.31
C GLY A 1098 10.24 -21.20 -10.45
N ALA A 1099 9.57 -20.39 -9.62
CA ALA A 1099 10.21 -19.38 -8.77
C ALA A 1099 11.12 -20.06 -7.75
N GLY A 1100 12.37 -19.61 -7.61
CA GLY A 1100 13.32 -20.24 -6.70
C GLY A 1100 13.56 -21.74 -6.91
N ALA A 1101 13.27 -22.30 -8.11
CA ALA A 1101 13.25 -23.74 -8.36
C ALA A 1101 14.51 -24.50 -7.90
N PHE A 1102 15.68 -23.85 -7.87
CA PHE A 1102 16.93 -24.37 -7.33
C PHE A 1102 17.59 -23.45 -6.27
N GLY A 1103 16.91 -22.41 -5.76
CA GLY A 1103 17.57 -21.38 -4.97
C GLY A 1103 16.65 -20.47 -4.16
N ILE A 1104 17.22 -19.75 -3.18
CA ILE A 1104 16.51 -18.72 -2.40
C ILE A 1104 17.32 -17.42 -2.32
N SER A 1105 16.71 -16.34 -1.86
CA SER A 1105 17.34 -15.02 -1.67
C SER A 1105 18.19 -14.90 -0.39
N LEU A 1106 17.97 -15.78 0.60
CA LEU A 1106 18.55 -15.66 1.95
C LEU A 1106 19.80 -16.54 2.21
N MET A 1107 20.28 -17.32 1.23
CA MET A 1107 21.51 -18.12 1.36
C MET A 1107 22.70 -17.48 0.65
N GLN A 1108 23.85 -17.39 1.32
CA GLN A 1108 25.09 -16.89 0.74
C GLN A 1108 25.87 -18.00 0.02
N ASN A 1109 25.97 -17.93 -1.32
CA ASN A 1109 26.78 -18.78 -2.21
C ASN A 1109 26.60 -20.31 -2.02
N THR A 1110 25.69 -20.93 -2.77
CA THR A 1110 25.38 -22.37 -2.65
C THR A 1110 26.37 -23.26 -3.42
N SER A 1111 26.81 -22.87 -4.63
CA SER A 1111 27.96 -23.44 -5.35
C SER A 1111 28.36 -22.62 -6.60
N ASP A 1112 29.58 -22.85 -7.10
CA ASP A 1112 30.05 -22.37 -8.42
C ASP A 1112 29.54 -23.30 -9.54
N LEU A 1113 28.61 -22.84 -10.39
CA LEU A 1113 28.19 -23.57 -11.61
C LEU A 1113 29.07 -23.17 -12.80
N ALA A 1114 29.72 -24.16 -13.44
CA ALA A 1114 30.65 -23.90 -14.55
C ALA A 1114 29.95 -23.41 -15.84
N GLU A 1115 28.81 -23.99 -16.17
CA GLU A 1115 27.99 -23.66 -17.34
C GLU A 1115 26.53 -24.08 -17.07
N LEU A 1116 25.57 -23.20 -17.34
CA LEU A 1116 24.14 -23.52 -17.34
C LEU A 1116 23.62 -23.56 -18.79
N LYS A 1117 22.79 -24.56 -19.11
CA LYS A 1117 22.33 -24.85 -20.48
C LYS A 1117 20.81 -24.86 -20.56
N PHE A 1118 20.25 -23.99 -21.38
CA PHE A 1118 18.82 -23.99 -21.67
C PHE A 1118 18.55 -24.70 -23.01
N GLY A 1119 17.75 -25.76 -22.97
CA GLY A 1119 17.36 -26.54 -24.14
C GLY A 1119 16.42 -25.77 -25.09
N PRO A 1120 16.11 -26.34 -26.27
CA PRO A 1120 15.33 -25.67 -27.31
C PRO A 1120 13.87 -25.39 -26.92
N SER A 1121 13.31 -26.10 -25.94
CA SER A 1121 11.90 -25.93 -25.55
C SER A 1121 11.69 -24.88 -24.44
N VAL A 1122 12.74 -24.41 -23.75
CA VAL A 1122 12.58 -23.55 -22.55
C VAL A 1122 11.90 -22.23 -22.93
N ARG A 1123 10.71 -21.96 -22.35
CA ARG A 1123 9.89 -20.77 -22.62
C ARG A 1123 9.74 -19.82 -21.45
N ARG A 1124 9.73 -20.33 -20.21
CA ARG A 1124 9.48 -19.53 -19.01
C ARG A 1124 10.43 -19.93 -17.89
N ILE A 1125 11.13 -18.93 -17.36
CA ILE A 1125 12.03 -19.02 -16.21
C ILE A 1125 11.54 -17.93 -15.24
N ARG A 1126 11.18 -18.31 -14.02
CA ARG A 1126 10.64 -17.39 -13.01
C ARG A 1126 11.73 -16.74 -12.17
N THR A 1127 11.32 -15.75 -11.37
CA THR A 1127 12.14 -15.00 -10.41
C THR A 1127 13.00 -15.94 -9.54
N CYS A 1128 14.28 -15.61 -9.37
CA CYS A 1128 15.24 -16.32 -8.54
C CYS A 1128 15.40 -17.84 -8.84
N ALA A 1129 14.98 -18.36 -9.99
CA ALA A 1129 14.98 -19.81 -10.29
C ALA A 1129 16.32 -20.55 -10.04
N PHE A 1130 17.45 -19.85 -10.08
CA PHE A 1130 18.80 -20.36 -9.79
C PHE A 1130 19.58 -19.48 -8.79
N SER A 1131 18.91 -18.72 -7.91
CA SER A 1131 19.59 -17.78 -7.00
C SER A 1131 20.53 -18.48 -6.00
N GLY A 1132 21.60 -17.78 -5.60
CA GLY A 1132 22.66 -18.34 -4.76
C GLY A 1132 23.73 -19.14 -5.51
N TYR A 1133 23.47 -19.61 -6.73
CA TYR A 1133 24.49 -20.20 -7.59
C TYR A 1133 25.32 -19.14 -8.32
N LYS A 1134 26.64 -19.25 -8.23
CA LYS A 1134 27.56 -18.42 -9.00
C LYS A 1134 27.82 -19.07 -10.36
N ILE A 1135 26.92 -18.81 -11.29
CA ILE A 1135 27.01 -19.27 -12.68
C ILE A 1135 28.15 -18.54 -13.40
N LYS A 1136 29.06 -19.27 -14.04
CA LYS A 1136 30.20 -18.70 -14.80
C LYS A 1136 29.90 -18.47 -16.28
N LYS A 1137 28.93 -19.21 -16.84
CA LYS A 1137 28.54 -19.15 -18.25
C LYS A 1137 27.10 -19.60 -18.42
N ILE A 1138 26.34 -18.93 -19.27
CA ILE A 1138 25.06 -19.40 -19.81
C ILE A 1138 25.26 -19.81 -21.28
N THR A 1139 24.54 -20.85 -21.71
CA THR A 1139 24.30 -21.14 -23.14
C THR A 1139 22.84 -21.52 -23.36
N VAL A 1140 22.36 -21.30 -24.58
CA VAL A 1140 21.01 -21.66 -25.04
C VAL A 1140 21.15 -22.44 -26.35
N ASP A 1141 20.34 -23.47 -26.56
CA ASP A 1141 20.31 -24.19 -27.85
C ASP A 1141 19.89 -23.23 -28.98
N PRO A 1142 20.57 -23.22 -30.15
CA PRO A 1142 20.25 -22.32 -31.26
C PRO A 1142 18.84 -22.46 -31.87
N LYS A 1143 18.05 -23.47 -31.49
CA LYS A 1143 16.65 -23.65 -31.89
C LYS A 1143 15.66 -23.15 -30.84
N ASN A 1144 16.13 -22.65 -29.68
CA ASN A 1144 15.23 -22.04 -28.71
C ASN A 1144 14.50 -20.85 -29.37
N THR A 1145 13.22 -20.69 -29.06
CA THR A 1145 12.32 -19.70 -29.69
C THR A 1145 11.95 -18.54 -28.75
N CYS A 1146 12.38 -18.59 -27.49
CA CYS A 1146 12.10 -17.60 -26.47
C CYS A 1146 13.35 -16.86 -25.98
N PHE A 1147 14.53 -17.48 -25.97
CA PHE A 1147 15.77 -16.93 -25.40
C PHE A 1147 17.01 -17.09 -26.28
N LYS A 1148 17.99 -16.20 -26.07
CA LYS A 1148 19.34 -16.16 -26.65
C LYS A 1148 20.36 -15.83 -25.55
N SER A 1149 21.64 -16.13 -25.75
CA SER A 1149 22.69 -15.78 -24.79
C SER A 1149 24.03 -15.46 -25.48
N ASN A 1150 24.77 -14.51 -24.90
CA ASN A 1150 26.13 -14.15 -25.30
C ASN A 1150 27.23 -14.82 -24.43
N GLY A 1151 26.85 -15.66 -23.46
CA GLY A 1151 27.75 -16.31 -22.51
C GLY A 1151 27.63 -15.80 -21.07
N THR A 1152 27.33 -14.52 -20.85
CA THR A 1152 27.22 -13.90 -19.50
C THR A 1152 25.85 -13.28 -19.21
N GLN A 1153 24.93 -13.35 -20.17
CA GLN A 1153 23.61 -12.74 -20.15
C GLN A 1153 22.63 -13.69 -20.83
N LEU A 1154 21.42 -13.82 -20.29
CA LEU A 1154 20.28 -14.41 -20.97
C LEU A 1154 19.38 -13.25 -21.43
N THR A 1155 18.92 -13.29 -22.67
CA THR A 1155 18.05 -12.28 -23.24
C THR A 1155 16.90 -12.98 -23.96
N SER A 1156 15.69 -12.43 -23.93
CA SER A 1156 14.60 -12.93 -24.75
C SER A 1156 14.90 -12.73 -26.25
N ILE A 1157 14.27 -13.50 -27.14
CA ILE A 1157 14.59 -13.40 -28.58
C ILE A 1157 14.15 -12.06 -29.18
N ASP A 1158 13.00 -11.55 -28.78
CA ASP A 1158 12.52 -10.19 -29.07
C ASP A 1158 13.35 -9.08 -28.39
N GLY A 1159 14.05 -9.37 -27.29
CA GLY A 1159 14.88 -8.42 -26.55
C GLY A 1159 14.21 -7.78 -25.33
N SER A 1160 12.89 -7.90 -25.18
CA SER A 1160 12.03 -7.32 -24.12
C SER A 1160 12.35 -7.75 -22.68
N SER A 1161 13.27 -8.69 -22.46
CA SER A 1161 13.70 -9.11 -21.14
C SER A 1161 15.17 -9.53 -21.13
N VAL A 1162 15.94 -8.97 -20.18
CA VAL A 1162 17.40 -9.09 -20.09
C VAL A 1162 17.82 -9.50 -18.68
N ILE A 1163 18.29 -10.74 -18.53
CA ILE A 1163 18.83 -11.27 -17.26
C ILE A 1163 20.36 -11.32 -17.35
N LYS A 1164 21.03 -10.41 -16.64
CA LYS A 1164 22.50 -10.39 -16.51
C LYS A 1164 22.94 -11.38 -15.42
N LEU A 1165 24.10 -12.03 -15.59
CA LEU A 1165 24.73 -12.79 -14.49
C LEU A 1165 25.37 -11.84 -13.47
N THR A 1166 24.55 -11.33 -12.55
CA THR A 1166 25.02 -10.78 -11.27
C THR A 1166 25.10 -11.88 -10.21
N LYS A 1167 25.67 -11.54 -9.04
CA LYS A 1167 25.59 -12.38 -7.84
C LYS A 1167 24.18 -12.41 -7.26
#